data_AF-A0A485LNR2-F1
#
_entry.id   AF-A0A485LNR2-F1
#
_cell.length_a   1.000
_cell.length_b   1.000
_cell.length_c   1.000
_cell.angle_alpha   90.00
_cell.angle_beta   90.00
_cell.angle_gamma   90.00
#
_symmetry.space_group_name_H-M   'P 1'
#
loop_
_entity.id
_entity.type
_entity.pdbx_description
1 polymer ?
#
loop_
_entity_poly.entity_id
_entity_poly.type
_entity_poly.pdbx_seq_one_letter_code
_entity_poly.pdbx_strand_id
1 'polypeptide(L)'
;MPQLYSEIAPFAPRFQPRRTSLWDLKAYFVALVIGWCMLYTAQTQSFQAPVVRAVIPAVNLEHTSPSMPQARDDRVDALLRNMTVAQKVGQMLQIDISAILYGHSRDPRLALNIPRVHFYAKLGIGSYFNSPFDATTAHGLWSAAEWHAVIDAIQAIYAEYDAIPIIYGIDTTHGANYVRDAALFPQPLAAASSFNLALARRMGEVEAKDSLAAGLPWLFSPILGIAMQPKWSRNYETFGEDPYVASQMGVAVIRGIQANNRSAACMKHFIGYSNPTTGNDRADSVITDFELLNYYAPSFLAAIDQGHVLTAMETYTSVNGEPVIASHKLLVDLLRHDMHFDGLLVSDDAEIHRLVKEHHVAATEKEALFMVYNHTSLDMNMVAKKYSADTLTERLVNQSLIAEARLDESVRRILQLKLDLGLLDKTQNAYVPSTPVGSALDQRDAKALADEAVILLKNEPKLPMDAVNPKYTLPIEDPQATIFLTGPLADSKAHLCGGWTIFWQGTDNSSLLPHGMTIKEGLAKTFPNLHHAIGVGTDGTEIDNRTDVLARAANSTYTIVVVGEDPYAEKDGDIPDLHLPDGQIEYIRQLTKIPSTNVILVVVAGRPRLLGGAVKDAAAVILSFLPCEQGGEAIADVISGAVNPSAKLPMTYPLSSGNVHLPYFHRVNTECKEAFTDCPVQWTFGSGLSYTKFDYGNVTLSHTHVKANETLTVSVIVTNVGLRAGKEVVLLFLSQQTRHGAVPEVKLLKRFEKISLQPQESTTVRFTLTKADWSYYVPQIGQGFHSVAEPGIFHVMIKHDTVCSKKEHLCKVFRIVDDE
;
A
#
# COMPACT_ATOMS: atom_id res chain seq x y z
N MET A 1 -0.76 -79.59 -7.11
CA MET A 1 -2.06 -80.22 -6.82
C MET A 1 -2.91 -79.21 -6.06
N PRO A 2 -4.25 -79.22 -6.18
CA PRO A 2 -5.08 -79.67 -7.30
C PRO A 2 -5.89 -78.47 -7.90
N GLN A 3 -6.11 -78.40 -9.22
CA GLN A 3 -7.43 -78.59 -9.90
C GLN A 3 -8.39 -77.37 -9.86
N LEU A 4 -9.33 -77.13 -10.78
CA LEU A 4 -9.75 -77.71 -12.09
C LEU A 4 -10.15 -76.49 -12.98
N TYR A 5 -9.92 -76.43 -14.31
CA TYR A 5 -10.85 -76.78 -15.42
C TYR A 5 -12.24 -76.08 -15.36
N SER A 6 -13.00 -75.82 -16.42
CA SER A 6 -12.91 -76.07 -17.89
C SER A 6 -13.94 -75.17 -18.62
N GLU A 7 -13.98 -74.91 -19.93
CA GLU A 7 -13.07 -75.02 -21.11
C GLU A 7 -13.62 -73.99 -22.15
N ILE A 8 -13.75 -74.08 -23.49
CA ILE A 8 -13.50 -75.08 -24.56
C ILE A 8 -13.35 -74.37 -25.93
N ALA A 9 -12.87 -75.07 -26.97
CA ALA A 9 -12.72 -74.57 -28.35
C ALA A 9 -13.85 -75.16 -29.25
N PRO A 10 -13.71 -75.57 -30.55
CA PRO A 10 -12.68 -75.39 -31.61
C PRO A 10 -13.27 -74.57 -32.81
N PHE A 11 -12.75 -74.46 -34.05
CA PHE A 11 -11.90 -75.31 -34.90
C PHE A 11 -11.03 -74.50 -35.88
N ALA A 12 -9.96 -75.13 -36.37
CA ALA A 12 -9.12 -74.71 -37.51
C ALA A 12 -9.73 -75.23 -38.86
N PRO A 13 -9.16 -75.04 -40.10
CA PRO A 13 -7.74 -74.74 -40.37
C PRO A 13 -7.31 -73.99 -41.68
N ARG A 14 -6.03 -73.55 -41.66
CA ARG A 14 -4.97 -73.71 -42.71
C ARG A 14 -4.90 -72.88 -44.02
N PHE A 15 -3.63 -72.67 -44.38
CA PHE A 15 -2.98 -72.39 -45.68
C PHE A 15 -2.96 -70.96 -46.27
N GLN A 16 -1.71 -70.51 -46.52
CA GLN A 16 -1.28 -69.38 -47.36
C GLN A 16 -1.20 -69.82 -48.85
N PRO A 17 -0.66 -69.03 -49.82
CA PRO A 17 -0.32 -67.58 -49.87
C PRO A 17 -0.81 -66.84 -51.14
N ARG A 18 -0.72 -65.49 -51.17
CA ARG A 18 -0.02 -64.69 -52.24
C ARG A 18 -0.05 -63.16 -52.00
N ARG A 19 0.69 -62.42 -52.86
CA ARG A 19 1.00 -60.98 -52.75
C ARG A 19 0.02 -60.09 -53.56
N THR A 20 -0.46 -59.00 -52.95
CA THR A 20 -0.93 -57.73 -53.55
C THR A 20 -1.16 -56.71 -52.41
N SER A 21 -1.12 -55.39 -52.58
CA SER A 21 -0.22 -54.54 -53.40
C SER A 21 -0.03 -53.19 -52.67
N LEU A 22 0.92 -52.35 -53.07
CA LEU A 22 1.34 -51.16 -52.30
C LEU A 22 0.43 -49.90 -52.42
N TRP A 23 -0.86 -50.07 -52.74
CA TRP A 23 -1.75 -48.96 -53.13
C TRP A 23 -2.86 -48.62 -52.11
N ASP A 24 -3.39 -49.59 -51.36
CA ASP A 24 -4.59 -49.37 -50.52
C ASP A 24 -4.36 -48.56 -49.23
N LEU A 25 -3.09 -48.43 -48.80
CA LEU A 25 -2.72 -47.72 -47.57
C LEU A 25 -2.88 -46.18 -47.65
N LYS A 26 -3.13 -45.60 -48.84
CA LYS A 26 -3.40 -44.16 -48.97
C LYS A 26 -4.88 -43.78 -48.82
N ALA A 27 -5.82 -44.71 -48.98
CA ALA A 27 -7.25 -44.41 -48.89
C ALA A 27 -7.69 -44.13 -47.44
N TYR A 28 -7.29 -44.99 -46.49
CA TYR A 28 -7.71 -44.90 -45.10
C TYR A 28 -7.17 -43.68 -44.35
N PHE A 29 -5.96 -43.21 -44.69
CA PHE A 29 -5.38 -42.03 -44.02
C PHE A 29 -6.08 -40.73 -44.40
N VAL A 30 -6.55 -40.61 -45.65
CA VAL A 30 -7.31 -39.43 -46.11
C VAL A 30 -8.73 -39.41 -45.52
N ALA A 31 -9.39 -40.57 -45.41
CA ALA A 31 -10.71 -40.67 -44.80
C ALA A 31 -10.71 -40.26 -43.30
N LEU A 32 -9.69 -40.66 -42.54
CA LEU A 32 -9.54 -40.29 -41.12
C LEU A 32 -9.29 -38.79 -40.93
N VAL A 33 -8.46 -38.17 -41.77
CA VAL A 33 -8.17 -36.72 -41.69
C VAL A 33 -9.40 -35.88 -42.06
N ILE A 34 -10.13 -36.24 -43.13
CA ILE A 34 -11.35 -35.50 -43.53
C ILE A 34 -12.47 -35.68 -42.50
N GLY A 35 -12.62 -36.87 -41.90
CA GLY A 35 -13.60 -37.14 -40.85
C GLY A 35 -13.41 -36.27 -39.59
N TRP A 36 -12.16 -36.00 -39.20
CA TRP A 36 -11.86 -35.08 -38.09
C TRP A 36 -12.10 -33.61 -38.46
N CYS A 37 -11.85 -33.19 -39.70
CA CYS A 37 -12.11 -31.80 -40.11
C CYS A 37 -13.60 -31.43 -40.14
N MET A 38 -14.51 -32.35 -40.50
CA MET A 38 -15.94 -32.04 -40.62
C MET A 38 -16.72 -32.05 -39.30
N LEU A 39 -16.22 -32.73 -38.26
CA LEU A 39 -16.81 -32.67 -36.92
C LEU A 39 -16.45 -31.38 -36.16
N TYR A 40 -15.45 -30.63 -36.61
CA TYR A 40 -15.00 -29.39 -35.96
C TYR A 40 -15.73 -28.12 -36.45
N THR A 41 -16.56 -28.23 -37.50
CA THR A 41 -17.20 -27.08 -38.18
C THR A 41 -18.71 -26.97 -37.94
N ALA A 42 -19.28 -27.73 -37.00
CA ALA A 42 -20.73 -27.88 -36.87
C ALA A 42 -21.28 -27.84 -35.42
N GLN A 43 -20.60 -27.17 -34.46
CA GLN A 43 -21.13 -26.99 -33.11
C GLN A 43 -20.74 -25.68 -32.40
N THR A 44 -20.47 -24.61 -33.16
CA THR A 44 -20.01 -23.31 -32.64
C THR A 44 -20.92 -22.14 -33.04
N GLN A 45 -22.18 -22.18 -32.59
CA GLN A 45 -23.03 -20.99 -32.52
C GLN A 45 -23.69 -20.85 -31.13
N SER A 46 -23.94 -19.59 -30.74
CA SER A 46 -24.68 -19.17 -29.54
C SER A 46 -24.27 -19.77 -28.19
N PHE A 47 -23.03 -19.52 -27.76
CA PHE A 47 -22.76 -19.05 -26.39
C PHE A 47 -21.54 -18.10 -26.40
N GLN A 48 -21.78 -16.84 -26.77
CA GLN A 48 -20.78 -15.78 -26.66
C GLN A 48 -20.68 -15.29 -25.21
N ALA A 49 -19.87 -15.97 -24.40
CA ALA A 49 -19.21 -15.28 -23.31
C ALA A 49 -18.25 -14.24 -23.92
N PRO A 50 -18.29 -12.95 -23.51
CA PRO A 50 -17.45 -11.93 -24.11
C PRO A 50 -16.00 -12.19 -23.70
N VAL A 51 -15.18 -12.63 -24.67
CA VAL A 51 -13.71 -12.55 -24.54
C VAL A 51 -13.33 -11.08 -24.63
N VAL A 52 -13.43 -10.40 -23.49
CA VAL A 52 -12.89 -9.06 -23.31
C VAL A 52 -11.37 -9.21 -23.39
N ARG A 53 -10.84 -9.06 -24.61
CA ARG A 53 -9.46 -8.60 -24.78
C ARG A 53 -9.38 -7.26 -24.09
N ALA A 54 -8.90 -7.26 -22.86
CA ALA A 54 -8.40 -6.07 -22.20
C ALA A 54 -7.17 -5.58 -22.97
N VAL A 55 -7.42 -4.91 -24.10
CA VAL A 55 -6.51 -3.90 -24.61
C VAL A 55 -6.52 -2.82 -23.53
N ILE A 56 -5.64 -2.97 -22.55
CA ILE A 56 -5.28 -1.89 -21.64
C ILE A 56 -4.83 -0.77 -22.57
N PRO A 57 -5.56 0.35 -22.66
CA PRO A 57 -5.04 1.48 -23.41
C PRO A 57 -3.74 1.87 -22.74
N ALA A 58 -2.67 2.06 -23.51
CA ALA A 58 -1.54 2.81 -22.99
C ALA A 58 -2.11 4.17 -22.55
N VAL A 59 -2.12 4.42 -21.24
CA VAL A 59 -2.66 5.65 -20.69
C VAL A 59 -1.67 6.75 -21.04
N ASN A 60 -1.85 7.32 -22.23
CA ASN A 60 -1.33 8.63 -22.57
C ASN A 60 -1.90 9.59 -21.52
N LEU A 61 -1.08 9.88 -20.51
CA LEU A 61 -1.28 10.99 -19.59
C LEU A 61 -0.99 12.28 -20.36
N GLU A 62 -1.87 12.61 -21.31
CA GLU A 62 -1.89 13.93 -21.93
C GLU A 62 -2.16 14.96 -20.82
N HIS A 63 -1.31 15.98 -20.75
CA HIS A 63 -1.52 17.10 -19.84
C HIS A 63 -2.74 17.91 -20.30
N THR A 64 -3.93 17.48 -19.89
CA THR A 64 -5.10 18.35 -19.82
C THR A 64 -4.80 19.45 -18.82
N SER A 65 -4.46 20.64 -19.30
CA SER A 65 -4.26 21.83 -18.46
C SER A 65 -5.51 22.08 -17.61
N PRO A 66 -5.38 22.66 -16.40
CA PRO A 66 -6.45 22.61 -15.41
C PRO A 66 -7.78 23.19 -15.91
N SER A 67 -8.87 22.48 -15.63
CA SER A 67 -10.16 23.16 -15.48
C SER A 67 -10.01 24.21 -14.37
N MET A 68 -10.49 25.43 -14.64
CA MET A 68 -10.39 26.59 -13.75
C MET A 68 -10.83 26.29 -12.30
N PRO A 69 -10.37 27.07 -11.30
CA PRO A 69 -10.84 26.95 -9.92
C PRO A 69 -12.36 26.84 -9.87
N GLN A 70 -12.83 25.84 -9.13
CA GLN A 70 -14.23 25.38 -9.10
C GLN A 70 -15.15 26.58 -8.90
N ALA A 71 -15.95 26.88 -9.93
CA ALA A 71 -16.70 28.12 -9.99
C ALA A 71 -17.61 28.24 -8.76
N ARG A 72 -17.51 29.35 -8.03
CA ARG A 72 -18.19 29.57 -6.74
C ARG A 72 -19.67 29.19 -6.83
N ASP A 73 -20.06 28.14 -6.13
CA ASP A 73 -21.45 27.71 -6.12
C ASP A 73 -22.31 28.69 -5.29
N ASP A 74 -23.34 29.26 -5.93
CA ASP A 74 -24.23 30.23 -5.30
C ASP A 74 -24.95 29.68 -4.06
N ARG A 75 -25.12 28.35 -3.92
CA ARG A 75 -25.67 27.71 -2.71
C ARG A 75 -24.68 27.82 -1.55
N VAL A 76 -23.40 27.55 -1.78
CA VAL A 76 -22.34 27.68 -0.77
C VAL A 76 -22.21 29.12 -0.33
N ASP A 77 -22.21 30.06 -1.28
CA ASP A 77 -22.16 31.49 -0.99
C ASP A 77 -23.44 31.99 -0.27
N ALA A 78 -24.62 31.45 -0.60
CA ALA A 78 -25.88 31.77 0.09
C ALA A 78 -25.97 31.20 1.51
N LEU A 79 -25.47 29.99 1.75
CA LEU A 79 -25.37 29.41 3.09
C LEU A 79 -24.41 30.24 3.95
N LEU A 80 -23.20 30.48 3.46
CA LEU A 80 -22.14 31.17 4.21
C LEU A 80 -22.53 32.59 4.63
N ARG A 81 -23.18 33.36 3.75
CA ARG A 81 -23.68 34.71 4.05
C ARG A 81 -24.74 34.76 5.15
N ASN A 82 -25.43 33.64 5.42
CA ASN A 82 -26.48 33.54 6.43
C ASN A 82 -25.98 32.93 7.75
N MET A 83 -24.71 32.51 7.84
CA MET A 83 -24.13 31.94 9.05
C MET A 83 -23.60 33.01 10.00
N THR A 84 -23.89 32.85 11.29
CA THR A 84 -23.23 33.58 12.38
C THR A 84 -21.79 33.11 12.61
N VAL A 85 -20.94 33.92 13.24
CA VAL A 85 -19.57 33.54 13.66
C VAL A 85 -19.57 32.21 14.44
N ALA A 86 -20.52 32.01 15.36
CA ALA A 86 -20.63 30.77 16.13
C ALA A 86 -20.90 29.54 15.25
N GLN A 87 -21.77 29.65 14.23
CA GLN A 87 -22.01 28.58 13.26
C GLN A 87 -20.81 28.35 12.33
N LYS A 88 -20.05 29.40 11.99
CA LYS A 88 -18.81 29.29 11.21
C LYS A 88 -17.74 28.52 11.99
N VAL A 89 -17.50 28.91 13.25
CA VAL A 89 -16.64 28.16 14.19
C VAL A 89 -17.14 26.72 14.38
N GLY A 90 -18.45 26.51 14.48
CA GLY A 90 -19.05 25.19 14.53
C GLY A 90 -18.65 24.31 13.34
N GLN A 91 -18.83 24.81 12.11
CA GLN A 91 -18.46 24.05 10.90
C GLN A 91 -16.96 23.73 10.83
N MET A 92 -16.09 24.55 11.42
CA MET A 92 -14.63 24.33 11.48
C MET A 92 -14.18 23.32 12.56
N LEU A 93 -15.11 22.67 13.28
CA LEU A 93 -14.79 21.68 14.32
C LEU A 93 -15.18 20.26 13.90
N GLN A 94 -14.25 19.33 14.14
CA GLN A 94 -14.45 17.89 14.02
C GLN A 94 -14.28 17.23 15.39
N ILE A 95 -15.33 16.56 15.88
CA ILE A 95 -15.42 16.06 17.26
C ILE A 95 -15.33 14.52 17.30
N ASP A 96 -14.54 13.96 18.21
CA ASP A 96 -14.45 12.50 18.39
C ASP A 96 -15.80 11.90 18.83
N ILE A 97 -16.15 10.75 18.24
CA ILE A 97 -17.41 10.02 18.48
C ILE A 97 -17.70 9.73 19.96
N SER A 98 -16.69 9.47 20.80
CA SER A 98 -16.89 9.22 22.24
C SER A 98 -17.47 10.43 22.99
N ALA A 99 -17.31 11.65 22.44
CA ALA A 99 -17.95 12.84 22.97
C ALA A 99 -19.48 12.78 22.89
N ILE A 100 -20.07 12.01 21.96
CA ILE A 100 -21.52 11.82 21.81
C ILE A 100 -22.04 10.43 22.19
N LEU A 101 -21.23 9.57 22.81
CA LEU A 101 -21.69 8.31 23.41
C LEU A 101 -21.97 8.48 24.92
N TYR A 102 -22.66 7.49 25.51
CA TYR A 102 -22.61 7.30 26.96
C TYR A 102 -21.23 6.76 27.39
N GLY A 103 -20.91 6.86 28.68
CA GLY A 103 -19.58 6.52 29.20
C GLY A 103 -18.46 7.46 28.72
N HIS A 104 -17.22 6.97 28.86
CA HIS A 104 -15.98 7.59 28.36
C HIS A 104 -15.05 6.57 27.66
N SER A 105 -15.53 5.34 27.45
CA SER A 105 -14.88 4.25 26.70
C SER A 105 -15.54 4.13 25.32
N ARG A 106 -14.83 3.58 24.32
CA ARG A 106 -15.36 3.36 22.97
C ARG A 106 -15.98 1.96 22.91
N ASP A 107 -17.23 1.86 23.37
CA ASP A 107 -17.99 0.59 23.43
C ASP A 107 -19.18 0.60 22.45
N PRO A 108 -19.28 -0.38 21.53
CA PRO A 108 -20.36 -0.47 20.53
C PRO A 108 -21.78 -0.54 21.12
N ARG A 109 -21.92 -0.87 22.40
CA ARG A 109 -23.20 -1.00 23.11
C ARG A 109 -23.65 0.30 23.78
N LEU A 110 -22.76 1.28 23.92
CA LEU A 110 -23.09 2.54 24.57
C LEU A 110 -23.91 3.40 23.60
N ALA A 111 -25.21 3.50 23.87
CA ALA A 111 -26.14 4.22 23.03
C ALA A 111 -25.70 5.67 22.78
N LEU A 112 -26.17 6.20 21.65
CA LEU A 112 -26.01 7.61 21.29
C LEU A 112 -26.55 8.50 22.42
N ASN A 113 -25.72 9.41 22.92
CA ASN A 113 -26.06 10.32 24.01
C ASN A 113 -26.86 11.50 23.44
N ILE A 114 -28.14 11.24 23.14
CA ILE A 114 -29.07 12.15 22.47
C ILE A 114 -29.00 13.59 23.02
N PRO A 115 -28.97 13.86 24.35
CA PRO A 115 -28.78 15.21 24.88
C PRO A 115 -27.49 15.92 24.44
N ARG A 116 -26.38 15.19 24.30
CA ARG A 116 -25.12 15.75 23.77
C ARG A 116 -25.20 15.98 22.25
N VAL A 117 -25.87 15.12 21.49
CA VAL A 117 -26.08 15.35 20.05
C VAL A 117 -26.91 16.62 19.81
N HIS A 118 -28.02 16.83 20.53
CA HIS A 118 -28.77 18.09 20.44
C HIS A 118 -27.93 19.32 20.87
N PHE A 119 -27.00 19.17 21.81
CA PHE A 119 -26.08 20.25 22.20
C PHE A 119 -25.10 20.62 21.08
N TYR A 120 -24.51 19.64 20.39
CA TYR A 120 -23.61 19.90 19.25
C TYR A 120 -24.36 20.36 17.99
N ALA A 121 -25.57 19.85 17.75
CA ALA A 121 -26.41 20.28 16.64
C ALA A 121 -26.78 21.78 16.73
N LYS A 122 -27.10 22.27 17.93
CA LYS A 122 -27.34 23.71 18.21
C LYS A 122 -26.12 24.60 18.00
N LEU A 123 -24.91 24.03 18.06
CA LEU A 123 -23.65 24.72 17.76
C LEU A 123 -23.29 24.65 16.27
N GLY A 124 -24.01 23.85 15.48
CA GLY A 124 -23.71 23.63 14.07
C GLY A 124 -22.33 23.02 13.85
N ILE A 125 -21.93 22.03 14.65
CA ILE A 125 -20.65 21.32 14.50
C ILE A 125 -20.51 20.75 13.07
N GLY A 126 -19.32 20.88 12.48
CA GLY A 126 -19.07 20.50 11.09
C GLY A 126 -18.99 19.00 10.86
N SER A 127 -18.32 18.30 11.76
CA SER A 127 -17.95 16.90 11.55
C SER A 127 -17.86 16.10 12.85
N TYR A 128 -18.03 14.79 12.73
CA TYR A 128 -17.59 13.82 13.73
C TYR A 128 -16.53 12.90 13.13
N PHE A 129 -15.70 12.30 13.97
CA PHE A 129 -14.71 11.34 13.51
C PHE A 129 -14.47 10.17 14.47
N ASN A 130 -13.63 9.25 13.99
CA ASN A 130 -13.10 8.09 14.70
C ASN A 130 -14.09 6.94 14.89
N SER A 131 -13.55 5.81 15.33
CA SER A 131 -14.25 4.56 15.62
C SER A 131 -14.85 4.58 17.04
N PRO A 132 -16.11 4.15 17.23
CA PRO A 132 -16.71 3.96 18.54
C PRO A 132 -16.34 2.61 19.18
N PHE A 133 -15.30 1.93 18.68
CA PHE A 133 -14.77 0.68 19.23
C PHE A 133 -13.31 0.89 19.68
N ASP A 134 -12.97 0.39 20.88
CA ASP A 134 -11.58 0.19 21.32
C ASP A 134 -11.32 -1.29 21.64
N ALA A 135 -10.03 -1.66 21.68
CA ALA A 135 -9.59 -3.04 21.88
C ALA A 135 -9.97 -3.64 23.26
N THR A 136 -10.47 -2.86 24.21
CA THR A 136 -11.02 -3.40 25.47
C THR A 136 -12.42 -4.00 25.28
N THR A 137 -13.05 -3.78 24.12
CA THR A 137 -14.44 -4.17 23.87
C THR A 137 -14.53 -5.46 23.04
N ALA A 138 -14.61 -6.58 23.75
CA ALA A 138 -14.69 -7.95 23.22
C ALA A 138 -16.03 -8.29 22.52
N HIS A 139 -16.62 -7.33 21.80
CA HIS A 139 -17.98 -7.39 21.25
C HIS A 139 -18.07 -7.05 19.75
N GLY A 140 -16.95 -6.70 19.12
CA GLY A 140 -16.83 -6.56 17.67
C GLY A 140 -17.38 -5.25 17.09
N LEU A 141 -17.26 -5.12 15.76
CA LEU A 141 -17.65 -3.94 15.00
C LEU A 141 -19.17 -3.84 14.79
N TRP A 142 -19.68 -2.63 14.59
CA TRP A 142 -20.98 -2.42 13.95
C TRP A 142 -20.91 -2.80 12.46
N SER A 143 -21.97 -3.43 11.94
CA SER A 143 -22.17 -3.54 10.50
C SER A 143 -22.51 -2.18 9.88
N ALA A 144 -22.44 -2.10 8.55
CA ALA A 144 -22.88 -0.93 7.80
C ALA A 144 -24.29 -0.44 8.18
N ALA A 145 -25.25 -1.34 8.44
CA ALA A 145 -26.61 -0.97 8.84
C ALA A 145 -26.70 -0.37 10.25
N GLU A 146 -25.89 -0.87 11.19
CA GLU A 146 -25.81 -0.34 12.56
C GLU A 146 -25.12 1.04 12.58
N TRP A 147 -24.03 1.20 11.81
CA TRP A 147 -23.41 2.49 11.55
C TRP A 147 -24.39 3.50 10.93
N HIS A 148 -25.07 3.13 9.83
CA HIS A 148 -25.99 4.01 9.11
C HIS A 148 -27.12 4.52 10.01
N ALA A 149 -27.70 3.65 10.85
CA ALA A 149 -28.74 4.03 11.80
C ALA A 149 -28.26 5.06 12.85
N VAL A 150 -26.98 5.04 13.24
CA VAL A 150 -26.39 6.04 14.14
C VAL A 150 -26.12 7.35 13.41
N ILE A 151 -25.64 7.31 12.17
CA ILE A 151 -25.44 8.50 11.33
C ILE A 151 -26.79 9.18 11.03
N ASP A 152 -27.82 8.43 10.63
CA ASP A 152 -29.17 8.94 10.38
C ASP A 152 -29.78 9.61 11.63
N ALA A 153 -29.61 8.99 12.80
CA ALA A 153 -30.07 9.58 14.07
C ALA A 153 -29.36 10.91 14.39
N ILE A 154 -28.08 11.03 14.07
CA ILE A 154 -27.34 12.30 14.20
C ILE A 154 -27.87 13.33 13.19
N GLN A 155 -27.97 12.98 11.90
CA GLN A 155 -28.43 13.92 10.86
C GLN A 155 -29.87 14.40 11.10
N ALA A 156 -30.76 13.52 11.59
CA ALA A 156 -32.12 13.88 11.98
C ALA A 156 -32.14 14.94 13.10
N ILE A 157 -31.31 14.77 14.14
CA ILE A 157 -31.18 15.74 15.24
C ILE A 157 -30.59 17.08 14.76
N TYR A 158 -29.74 17.07 13.73
CA TYR A 158 -29.24 18.31 13.11
C TYR A 158 -30.36 19.03 12.31
N ALA A 159 -31.21 18.27 11.62
CA ALA A 159 -32.35 18.81 10.90
C ALA A 159 -33.40 19.48 11.83
N GLU A 160 -33.55 19.03 13.09
CA GLU A 160 -34.42 19.69 14.09
C GLU A 160 -34.03 21.15 14.40
N TYR A 161 -32.79 21.55 14.11
CA TYR A 161 -32.26 22.90 14.36
C TYR A 161 -31.95 23.67 13.07
N ASP A 162 -32.39 23.17 11.91
CA ASP A 162 -31.96 23.63 10.57
C ASP A 162 -30.42 23.74 10.44
N ALA A 163 -29.69 22.90 11.18
CA ALA A 163 -28.23 22.86 11.14
C ALA A 163 -27.73 22.21 9.83
N ILE A 164 -26.56 22.65 9.38
CA ILE A 164 -25.91 22.08 8.20
C ILE A 164 -25.49 20.63 8.51
N PRO A 165 -25.88 19.63 7.69
CA PRO A 165 -25.58 18.22 7.91
C PRO A 165 -24.10 17.96 8.20
N ILE A 166 -23.79 17.00 9.08
CA ILE A 166 -22.41 16.64 9.38
C ILE A 166 -21.77 15.86 8.22
N ILE A 167 -20.45 15.98 8.11
CA ILE A 167 -19.62 15.03 7.37
C ILE A 167 -18.93 14.11 8.39
N TYR A 168 -18.86 12.80 8.15
CA TYR A 168 -18.19 11.88 9.06
C TYR A 168 -16.83 11.42 8.49
N GLY A 169 -15.75 11.67 9.24
CA GLY A 169 -14.38 11.28 8.89
C GLY A 169 -13.96 9.97 9.57
N ILE A 170 -13.33 9.05 8.84
CA ILE A 170 -12.92 7.74 9.38
C ILE A 170 -11.61 7.25 8.76
N ASP A 171 -10.72 6.65 9.56
CA ASP A 171 -9.54 5.96 9.03
C ASP A 171 -9.95 4.68 8.29
N THR A 172 -9.40 4.51 7.10
CA THR A 172 -9.76 3.46 6.12
C THR A 172 -8.50 3.25 5.28
N THR A 173 -7.59 2.40 5.77
CA THR A 173 -6.16 2.41 5.36
C THR A 173 -5.77 1.25 4.44
N HIS A 174 -6.54 0.17 4.42
CA HIS A 174 -6.37 -0.99 3.54
C HIS A 174 -7.70 -1.77 3.39
N GLY A 175 -8.80 -1.05 3.21
CA GLY A 175 -10.17 -1.55 3.37
C GLY A 175 -10.94 -0.79 4.46
N ALA A 176 -12.27 -1.00 4.54
CA ALA A 176 -13.15 -0.32 5.51
C ALA A 176 -13.02 -0.91 6.93
N ASN A 177 -11.82 -0.76 7.51
CA ASN A 177 -11.33 -1.47 8.71
C ASN A 177 -12.11 -1.28 10.04
N TYR A 178 -13.15 -0.44 10.05
CA TYR A 178 -14.08 -0.28 11.18
C TYR A 178 -15.54 -0.67 10.85
N VAL A 179 -15.80 -1.28 9.69
CA VAL A 179 -17.12 -1.82 9.32
C VAL A 179 -17.09 -3.34 9.41
N ARG A 180 -18.04 -3.93 10.15
CA ARG A 180 -18.12 -5.40 10.29
C ARG A 180 -18.25 -6.08 8.94
N ASP A 181 -17.55 -7.20 8.79
CA ASP A 181 -17.54 -8.06 7.61
C ASP A 181 -16.93 -7.44 6.34
N ALA A 182 -16.39 -6.22 6.37
CA ALA A 182 -15.74 -5.57 5.22
C ALA A 182 -14.49 -6.32 4.72
N ALA A 183 -14.13 -6.12 3.45
CA ALA A 183 -12.94 -6.75 2.88
C ALA A 183 -11.65 -5.98 3.22
N LEU A 184 -10.65 -6.70 3.74
CA LEU A 184 -9.35 -6.13 4.10
C LEU A 184 -8.25 -6.60 3.14
N PHE A 185 -7.55 -5.62 2.57
CA PHE A 185 -6.44 -5.78 1.64
C PHE A 185 -5.11 -5.85 2.42
N PRO A 186 -3.99 -6.20 1.75
CA PRO A 186 -2.66 -5.93 2.27
C PRO A 186 -2.47 -4.45 2.64
N GLN A 187 -1.74 -4.17 3.73
CA GLN A 187 -1.36 -2.81 4.11
C GLN A 187 -0.62 -2.08 2.97
N PRO A 188 -0.65 -0.73 2.88
CA PRO A 188 -0.08 0.03 1.78
C PRO A 188 1.35 -0.36 1.37
N LEU A 189 2.23 -0.73 2.30
CA LEU A 189 3.60 -1.18 1.99
C LEU A 189 3.63 -2.59 1.35
N ALA A 190 2.77 -3.50 1.79
CA ALA A 190 2.56 -4.79 1.15
C ALA A 190 1.90 -4.61 -0.23
N ALA A 191 0.89 -3.74 -0.34
CA ALA A 191 0.24 -3.38 -1.60
C ALA A 191 1.23 -2.76 -2.60
N ALA A 192 2.12 -1.87 -2.15
CA ALA A 192 3.17 -1.28 -2.98
C ALA A 192 4.13 -2.33 -3.57
N SER A 193 4.40 -3.40 -2.81
CA SER A 193 5.24 -4.52 -3.25
C SER A 193 4.71 -5.19 -4.52
N SER A 194 3.42 -5.03 -4.84
CA SER A 194 2.82 -5.52 -6.08
C SER A 194 3.26 -4.77 -7.33
N PHE A 195 3.58 -3.47 -7.24
CA PHE A 195 3.70 -2.57 -8.40
C PHE A 195 2.48 -2.62 -9.35
N ASN A 196 1.29 -2.94 -8.83
CA ASN A 196 0.06 -3.12 -9.60
C ASN A 196 -0.99 -2.03 -9.29
N LEU A 197 -0.95 -0.96 -10.10
CA LEU A 197 -1.83 0.20 -9.98
C LEU A 197 -3.32 -0.12 -10.17
N ALA A 198 -3.66 -1.19 -10.91
CA ALA A 198 -5.05 -1.61 -11.06
C ALA A 198 -5.60 -2.19 -9.75
N LEU A 199 -4.81 -3.00 -9.04
CA LEU A 199 -5.21 -3.56 -7.74
C LEU A 199 -5.21 -2.49 -6.64
N ALA A 200 -4.25 -1.57 -6.63
CA ALA A 200 -4.27 -0.41 -5.73
C ALA A 200 -5.51 0.48 -5.93
N ARG A 201 -5.93 0.69 -7.19
CA ARG A 201 -7.21 1.36 -7.48
C ARG A 201 -8.41 0.55 -6.97
N ARG A 202 -8.43 -0.77 -7.15
CA ARG A 202 -9.52 -1.64 -6.66
C ARG A 202 -9.64 -1.61 -5.13
N MET A 203 -8.52 -1.53 -4.40
CA MET A 203 -8.50 -1.31 -2.94
C MET A 203 -9.29 -0.04 -2.58
N GLY A 204 -8.93 1.11 -3.17
CA GLY A 204 -9.64 2.38 -2.94
C GLY A 204 -11.12 2.37 -3.36
N GLU A 205 -11.47 1.66 -4.45
CA GLU A 205 -12.88 1.49 -4.87
C GLU A 205 -13.70 0.65 -3.88
N VAL A 206 -13.09 -0.33 -3.20
CA VAL A 206 -13.76 -1.15 -2.17
C VAL A 206 -13.83 -0.42 -0.83
N GLU A 207 -12.74 0.25 -0.42
CA GLU A 207 -12.67 1.13 0.75
C GLU A 207 -13.85 2.11 0.78
N ALA A 208 -14.02 2.87 -0.30
CA ALA A 208 -15.12 3.81 -0.43
C ALA A 208 -16.49 3.14 -0.46
N LYS A 209 -16.64 2.00 -1.15
CA LYS A 209 -17.94 1.31 -1.28
C LYS A 209 -18.42 0.76 0.06
N ASP A 210 -17.55 0.13 0.85
CA ASP A 210 -17.90 -0.46 2.15
C ASP A 210 -18.07 0.62 3.24
N SER A 211 -17.26 1.69 3.23
CA SER A 211 -17.44 2.84 4.13
C SER A 211 -18.70 3.67 3.78
N LEU A 212 -19.02 3.89 2.51
CA LEU A 212 -20.28 4.57 2.11
C LEU A 212 -21.52 3.74 2.45
N ALA A 213 -21.45 2.42 2.42
CA ALA A 213 -22.54 1.57 2.90
C ALA A 213 -22.84 1.80 4.39
N ALA A 214 -21.81 2.12 5.18
CA ALA A 214 -21.92 2.53 6.59
C ALA A 214 -22.33 4.01 6.79
N GLY A 215 -22.48 4.79 5.72
CA GLY A 215 -22.77 6.24 5.80
C GLY A 215 -21.54 7.08 6.13
N LEU A 216 -20.32 6.60 5.85
CA LEU A 216 -19.04 7.23 6.17
C LEU A 216 -18.35 7.72 4.88
N PRO A 217 -18.56 8.98 4.45
CA PRO A 217 -18.13 9.46 3.14
C PRO A 217 -16.68 10.01 3.11
N TRP A 218 -16.05 10.32 4.23
CA TRP A 218 -14.73 10.93 4.25
C TRP A 218 -13.70 9.99 4.85
N LEU A 219 -12.75 9.55 4.01
CA LEU A 219 -11.79 8.51 4.33
C LEU A 219 -10.41 9.16 4.55
N PHE A 220 -9.80 8.90 5.71
CA PHE A 220 -8.47 9.42 6.07
C PHE A 220 -7.33 8.62 5.42
N SER A 221 -7.35 8.53 4.09
CA SER A 221 -6.46 7.74 3.24
C SER A 221 -6.32 8.36 1.85
N PRO A 222 -5.17 8.21 1.16
CA PRO A 222 -3.98 7.42 1.54
C PRO A 222 -2.90 8.19 2.30
N ILE A 223 -2.00 7.44 2.96
CA ILE A 223 -0.76 7.97 3.53
C ILE A 223 0.29 8.08 2.41
N LEU A 224 0.84 9.28 2.19
CA LEU A 224 1.74 9.60 1.08
C LEU A 224 3.18 9.96 1.51
N GLY A 225 3.49 9.80 2.79
CA GLY A 225 4.86 9.94 3.31
C GLY A 225 5.81 8.91 2.72
N ILE A 226 7.09 9.29 2.59
CA ILE A 226 8.16 8.45 2.04
C ILE A 226 8.93 7.78 3.18
N ALA A 227 9.02 6.45 3.17
CA ALA A 227 9.58 5.63 4.24
C ALA A 227 11.13 5.65 4.32
N MET A 228 11.70 6.81 4.65
CA MET A 228 13.14 7.03 4.79
C MET A 228 13.71 6.57 6.14
N GLN A 229 12.84 6.33 7.12
CA GLN A 229 13.17 6.01 8.51
C GLN A 229 12.58 4.64 8.90
N PRO A 230 13.27 3.51 8.68
CA PRO A 230 12.73 2.17 8.88
C PRO A 230 12.41 1.80 10.33
N LYS A 231 12.82 2.60 11.31
CA LYS A 231 12.45 2.38 12.72
C LYS A 231 11.04 2.89 13.05
N TRP A 232 10.57 3.91 12.34
CA TRP A 232 9.26 4.55 12.57
C TRP A 232 8.12 3.54 12.47
N SER A 233 7.16 3.62 13.39
CA SER A 233 6.06 2.67 13.49
C SER A 233 5.15 2.65 12.27
N ARG A 234 4.88 3.81 11.65
CA ARG A 234 3.89 3.94 10.58
C ARG A 234 4.45 3.60 9.17
N ASN A 235 5.58 2.89 9.08
CA ASN A 235 6.19 2.46 7.82
C ASN A 235 5.21 1.69 6.91
N TYR A 236 4.44 0.74 7.47
CA TYR A 236 3.51 -0.09 6.71
C TYR A 236 2.34 0.67 6.09
N GLU A 237 1.99 1.84 6.65
CA GLU A 237 0.93 2.71 6.14
C GLU A 237 1.37 3.43 4.84
N THR A 238 2.68 3.51 4.56
CA THR A 238 3.23 4.16 3.36
C THR A 238 3.36 3.18 2.18
N PHE A 239 3.53 3.71 0.97
CA PHE A 239 3.89 2.91 -0.21
C PHE A 239 5.41 2.67 -0.38
N GLY A 240 6.22 2.82 0.67
CA GLY A 240 7.66 2.56 0.66
C GLY A 240 8.55 3.80 0.51
N GLU A 241 9.79 3.60 0.08
CA GLU A 241 10.82 4.65 0.08
C GLU A 241 10.90 5.47 -1.21
N ASP A 242 10.16 5.08 -2.26
CA ASP A 242 10.27 5.72 -3.57
C ASP A 242 9.18 6.78 -3.83
N PRO A 243 9.55 8.04 -4.11
CA PRO A 243 8.58 9.10 -4.41
C PRO A 243 7.68 8.80 -5.63
N TYR A 244 8.17 8.09 -6.65
CA TYR A 244 7.38 7.78 -7.85
C TYR A 244 6.36 6.65 -7.59
N VAL A 245 6.75 5.58 -6.88
CA VAL A 245 5.82 4.54 -6.42
C VAL A 245 4.75 5.15 -5.51
N ALA A 246 5.13 5.95 -4.52
CA ALA A 246 4.18 6.61 -3.62
C ALA A 246 3.22 7.54 -4.38
N SER A 247 3.71 8.32 -5.35
CA SER A 247 2.88 9.15 -6.22
C SER A 247 1.86 8.31 -7.00
N GLN A 248 2.30 7.25 -7.69
CA GLN A 248 1.41 6.49 -8.58
C GLN A 248 0.43 5.60 -7.81
N MET A 249 0.86 4.95 -6.72
CA MET A 249 -0.02 4.17 -5.83
C MET A 249 -1.05 5.07 -5.14
N GLY A 250 -0.62 6.23 -4.61
CA GLY A 250 -1.50 7.23 -4.02
C GLY A 250 -2.58 7.71 -4.99
N VAL A 251 -2.19 8.11 -6.20
CA VAL A 251 -3.12 8.51 -7.26
C VAL A 251 -4.08 7.39 -7.64
N ALA A 252 -3.63 6.13 -7.66
CA ALA A 252 -4.51 4.99 -7.92
C ALA A 252 -5.58 4.81 -6.83
N VAL A 253 -5.18 4.86 -5.54
CA VAL A 253 -6.11 4.75 -4.40
C VAL A 253 -7.08 5.93 -4.35
N ILE A 254 -6.61 7.18 -4.49
CA ILE A 254 -7.45 8.39 -4.51
C ILE A 254 -8.49 8.32 -5.64
N ARG A 255 -8.07 7.95 -6.85
CA ARG A 255 -8.97 7.77 -8.01
C ARG A 255 -9.93 6.59 -7.85
N GLY A 256 -9.66 5.66 -6.92
CA GLY A 256 -10.58 4.60 -6.52
C GLY A 256 -11.60 5.10 -5.50
N ILE A 257 -11.12 5.71 -4.41
CA ILE A 257 -11.97 6.26 -3.34
C ILE A 257 -12.99 7.26 -3.89
N GLN A 258 -12.56 8.16 -4.79
CA GLN A 258 -13.40 9.23 -5.32
C GLN A 258 -14.21 8.81 -6.56
N ALA A 259 -14.07 7.57 -7.06
CA ALA A 259 -14.67 7.10 -8.32
C ALA A 259 -16.21 7.15 -8.36
N ASN A 260 -16.86 7.22 -7.20
CA ASN A 260 -18.33 7.22 -7.05
C ASN A 260 -18.94 8.62 -6.86
N ASN A 261 -18.12 9.69 -6.77
CA ASN A 261 -18.55 11.08 -6.54
C ASN A 261 -19.43 11.29 -5.28
N ARG A 262 -19.30 10.44 -4.26
CA ARG A 262 -19.96 10.58 -2.94
C ARG A 262 -19.02 10.35 -1.75
N SER A 263 -17.78 9.94 -1.99
CA SER A 263 -16.72 9.85 -0.97
C SER A 263 -15.46 10.65 -1.33
N ALA A 264 -14.80 11.19 -0.30
CA ALA A 264 -13.58 11.97 -0.40
C ALA A 264 -12.38 11.22 0.17
N ALA A 265 -11.26 11.28 -0.55
CA ALA A 265 -9.95 10.85 -0.06
C ALA A 265 -9.26 12.00 0.69
N CYS A 266 -8.31 11.63 1.57
CA CYS A 266 -7.54 12.55 2.38
C CYS A 266 -6.06 12.19 2.29
N MET A 267 -5.28 12.99 1.55
CA MET A 267 -3.83 12.80 1.54
C MET A 267 -3.24 13.15 2.91
N LYS A 268 -2.50 12.23 3.52
CA LYS A 268 -1.90 12.45 4.86
C LYS A 268 -0.48 11.88 4.96
N HIS A 269 0.37 12.30 5.90
CA HIS A 269 0.21 13.39 6.85
C HIS A 269 1.15 14.51 6.33
N PHE A 270 0.57 15.64 5.95
CA PHE A 270 1.26 16.71 5.22
C PHE A 270 2.02 17.62 6.20
N ILE A 271 3.35 17.66 6.24
CA ILE A 271 4.33 16.91 5.44
C ILE A 271 5.62 16.64 6.25
N GLY A 272 6.37 15.60 5.89
CA GLY A 272 7.67 15.27 6.50
C GLY A 272 7.63 14.25 7.65
N TYR A 273 6.43 13.83 8.07
CA TYR A 273 6.19 12.92 9.19
C TYR A 273 6.92 11.56 9.13
N SER A 274 7.23 11.08 7.92
CA SER A 274 7.81 9.76 7.67
C SER A 274 9.33 9.67 7.78
N ASN A 275 9.98 10.75 8.22
CA ASN A 275 11.42 10.81 8.48
C ASN A 275 11.77 11.42 9.87
N PRO A 276 11.18 10.93 10.97
CA PRO A 276 11.49 11.46 12.30
C PRO A 276 12.94 11.13 12.66
N THR A 277 13.68 12.14 13.15
CA THR A 277 15.14 12.09 13.30
C THR A 277 15.61 11.00 14.26
N THR A 278 14.81 10.64 15.26
CA THR A 278 15.07 9.58 16.24
C THR A 278 14.49 8.22 15.85
N GLY A 279 13.70 8.17 14.78
CA GLY A 279 12.87 7.02 14.40
C GLY A 279 11.71 6.72 15.35
N ASN A 280 11.41 7.62 16.30
CA ASN A 280 10.23 7.55 17.15
C ASN A 280 9.08 8.34 16.52
N ASP A 281 7.85 7.86 16.68
CA ASP A 281 6.66 8.51 16.17
C ASP A 281 6.46 9.92 16.78
N ARG A 282 5.97 10.86 15.96
CA ARG A 282 5.74 12.28 16.33
C ARG A 282 6.99 13.05 16.80
N ALA A 283 8.20 12.49 16.63
CA ALA A 283 9.43 13.25 16.85
C ALA A 283 9.75 14.17 15.65
N ASP A 284 10.56 15.20 15.88
CA ASP A 284 10.94 16.19 14.87
C ASP A 284 11.68 15.57 13.67
N SER A 285 11.36 16.08 12.48
CA SER A 285 11.96 15.71 11.21
C SER A 285 12.90 16.81 10.70
N VAL A 286 14.18 16.48 10.48
CA VAL A 286 15.14 17.39 9.82
C VAL A 286 15.17 17.07 8.33
N ILE A 287 14.73 18.01 7.50
CA ILE A 287 14.56 17.83 6.04
C ILE A 287 14.93 19.14 5.35
N THR A 288 15.89 19.12 4.41
CA THR A 288 16.22 20.34 3.65
C THR A 288 15.13 20.68 2.64
N ASP A 289 14.96 21.95 2.28
CA ASP A 289 13.97 22.38 1.27
C ASP A 289 14.17 21.65 -0.08
N PHE A 290 15.41 21.25 -0.41
CA PHE A 290 15.66 20.41 -1.59
C PHE A 290 14.97 19.05 -1.45
N GLU A 291 15.18 18.36 -0.34
CA GLU A 291 14.63 17.02 -0.09
C GLU A 291 13.12 17.06 0.09
N LEU A 292 12.62 18.11 0.75
CA LEU A 292 11.19 18.36 0.90
C LEU A 292 10.50 18.45 -0.47
N LEU A 293 11.03 19.26 -1.39
CA LEU A 293 10.42 19.46 -2.72
C LEU A 293 10.67 18.30 -3.70
N ASN A 294 11.83 17.63 -3.63
CA ASN A 294 12.22 16.60 -4.60
C ASN A 294 11.85 15.17 -4.18
N TYR A 295 11.64 14.91 -2.88
CA TYR A 295 11.34 13.56 -2.38
C TYR A 295 9.99 13.47 -1.68
N TYR A 296 9.69 14.37 -0.73
CA TYR A 296 8.47 14.25 0.09
C TYR A 296 7.23 14.88 -0.58
N ALA A 297 7.38 16.04 -1.21
CA ALA A 297 6.30 16.77 -1.88
C ALA A 297 5.71 16.09 -3.14
N PRO A 298 6.46 15.35 -3.99
CA PRO A 298 5.93 14.84 -5.26
C PRO A 298 4.72 13.93 -5.13
N SER A 299 4.60 13.15 -4.05
CA SER A 299 3.45 12.27 -3.82
C SER A 299 2.16 13.06 -3.53
N PHE A 300 2.25 14.10 -2.70
CA PHE A 300 1.15 15.03 -2.42
C PHE A 300 0.82 15.90 -3.65
N LEU A 301 1.82 16.39 -4.38
CA LEU A 301 1.61 17.13 -5.64
C LEU A 301 0.89 16.25 -6.68
N ALA A 302 1.30 14.99 -6.85
CA ALA A 302 0.60 14.04 -7.71
C ALA A 302 -0.84 13.75 -7.23
N ALA A 303 -1.08 13.69 -5.93
CA ALA A 303 -2.42 13.54 -5.36
C ALA A 303 -3.36 14.72 -5.70
N ILE A 304 -2.82 15.94 -5.81
CA ILE A 304 -3.54 17.13 -6.29
C ILE A 304 -3.71 17.06 -7.83
N ASP A 305 -2.61 17.09 -8.56
CA ASP A 305 -2.57 17.26 -10.03
C ASP A 305 -3.21 16.09 -10.79
N GLN A 306 -3.06 14.87 -10.29
CA GLN A 306 -3.47 13.64 -10.96
C GLN A 306 -4.57 12.93 -10.18
N GLY A 307 -4.50 12.93 -8.84
CA GLY A 307 -5.54 12.33 -7.99
C GLY A 307 -6.81 13.18 -7.89
N HIS A 308 -6.68 14.52 -7.98
CA HIS A 308 -7.73 15.49 -7.66
C HIS A 308 -8.30 15.26 -6.24
N VAL A 309 -7.40 15.03 -5.27
CA VAL A 309 -7.75 14.72 -3.88
C VAL A 309 -8.56 15.87 -3.25
N LEU A 310 -9.70 15.55 -2.66
CA LEU A 310 -10.64 16.55 -2.14
C LEU A 310 -10.22 17.12 -0.78
N THR A 311 -9.44 16.36 0.01
CA THR A 311 -9.00 16.78 1.35
C THR A 311 -7.54 16.44 1.64
N ALA A 312 -6.95 17.13 2.62
CA ALA A 312 -5.61 16.88 3.14
C ALA A 312 -5.64 16.93 4.67
N MET A 313 -4.77 16.16 5.31
CA MET A 313 -4.53 16.19 6.75
C MET A 313 -3.07 16.55 7.00
N GLU A 314 -2.81 17.47 7.92
CA GLU A 314 -1.43 17.88 8.27
C GLU A 314 -0.74 16.90 9.24
N THR A 315 0.15 17.29 10.15
CA THR A 315 0.96 16.34 10.93
C THR A 315 1.54 16.86 12.26
N TYR A 316 1.52 15.96 13.26
CA TYR A 316 2.14 16.09 14.59
C TYR A 316 3.65 16.44 14.64
N THR A 317 4.41 16.36 13.54
CA THR A 317 5.88 16.58 13.61
C THR A 317 6.24 18.05 13.50
N SER A 318 7.37 18.46 14.11
CA SER A 318 8.03 19.71 13.73
C SER A 318 9.01 19.45 12.59
N VAL A 319 8.88 20.19 11.48
CA VAL A 319 9.87 20.15 10.39
C VAL A 319 10.92 21.22 10.65
N ASN A 320 12.19 20.82 10.82
CA ASN A 320 13.30 21.69 11.18
C ASN A 320 13.07 22.56 12.45
N GLY A 321 12.18 22.10 13.36
CA GLY A 321 11.82 22.80 14.60
C GLY A 321 10.58 23.70 14.51
N GLU A 322 9.88 23.76 13.37
CA GLU A 322 8.57 24.43 13.24
C GLU A 322 7.44 23.39 13.17
N PRO A 323 6.49 23.36 14.14
CA PRO A 323 5.31 22.46 14.09
C PRO A 323 4.45 22.74 12.86
N VAL A 324 4.06 21.69 12.11
CA VAL A 324 3.47 21.91 10.78
C VAL A 324 2.13 22.65 10.86
N ILE A 325 1.24 22.33 11.81
CA ILE A 325 -0.02 23.07 12.04
C ILE A 325 0.17 24.59 12.22
N ALA A 326 1.34 25.05 12.65
CA ALA A 326 1.67 26.47 12.87
C ALA A 326 2.49 27.10 11.72
N SER A 327 2.97 26.32 10.76
CA SER A 327 3.89 26.76 9.70
C SER A 327 3.16 27.45 8.55
N HIS A 328 3.38 28.76 8.39
CA HIS A 328 2.98 29.49 7.17
C HIS A 328 3.70 28.92 5.94
N LYS A 329 4.98 28.60 6.07
CA LYS A 329 5.83 28.07 5.00
C LYS A 329 5.27 26.78 4.40
N LEU A 330 4.77 25.88 5.23
CA LEU A 330 4.27 24.59 4.77
C LEU A 330 2.77 24.65 4.42
N LEU A 331 1.94 25.24 5.29
CA LEU A 331 0.49 25.21 5.11
C LEU A 331 -0.08 26.38 4.32
N VAL A 332 0.70 27.40 3.96
CA VAL A 332 0.27 28.48 3.04
C VAL A 332 1.16 28.52 1.81
N ASP A 333 2.46 28.76 1.99
CA ASP A 333 3.37 28.98 0.88
C ASP A 333 3.54 27.72 0.03
N LEU A 334 3.84 26.56 0.62
CA LEU A 334 3.92 25.31 -0.11
C LEU A 334 2.53 24.78 -0.52
N LEU A 335 1.63 24.53 0.43
CA LEU A 335 0.37 23.83 0.15
C LEU A 335 -0.63 24.62 -0.71
N ARG A 336 -0.83 25.92 -0.42
CA ARG A 336 -1.87 26.72 -1.09
C ARG A 336 -1.31 27.51 -2.27
N HIS A 337 -0.14 28.14 -2.10
CA HIS A 337 0.46 28.95 -3.15
C HIS A 337 1.21 28.08 -4.17
N ASP A 338 2.16 27.24 -3.77
CA ASP A 338 3.01 26.50 -4.73
C ASP A 338 2.32 25.25 -5.32
N MET A 339 1.59 24.49 -4.50
CA MET A 339 0.87 23.27 -4.92
C MET A 339 -0.57 23.52 -5.39
N HIS A 340 -1.09 24.73 -5.25
CA HIS A 340 -2.48 25.10 -5.62
C HIS A 340 -3.58 24.21 -5.00
N PHE A 341 -3.40 23.70 -3.77
CA PHE A 341 -4.41 22.87 -3.11
C PHE A 341 -5.62 23.70 -2.63
N ASP A 342 -6.74 23.65 -3.36
CA ASP A 342 -7.98 24.34 -2.99
C ASP A 342 -8.89 23.57 -2.01
N GLY A 343 -8.67 22.26 -1.82
CA GLY A 343 -9.49 21.37 -1.00
C GLY A 343 -9.43 21.60 0.52
N LEU A 344 -10.19 20.83 1.30
CA LEU A 344 -10.29 20.99 2.77
C LEU A 344 -9.00 20.50 3.46
N LEU A 345 -8.35 21.37 4.25
CA LEU A 345 -7.26 21.01 5.16
C LEU A 345 -7.77 20.78 6.60
N VAL A 346 -7.59 19.56 7.12
CA VAL A 346 -7.91 19.18 8.51
C VAL A 346 -6.65 18.96 9.33
N SER A 347 -6.71 19.16 10.66
CA SER A 347 -5.62 18.79 11.55
C SER A 347 -5.60 17.29 11.85
N ASP A 348 -4.49 16.79 12.38
CA ASP A 348 -4.47 15.54 13.13
C ASP A 348 -4.99 15.75 14.59
N ASP A 349 -5.16 14.68 15.37
CA ASP A 349 -5.93 14.74 16.63
C ASP A 349 -5.32 15.65 17.72
N ALA A 350 -6.09 16.69 18.05
CA ALA A 350 -5.82 17.65 19.12
C ALA A 350 -4.53 18.45 18.97
N GLU A 351 -4.03 18.65 17.75
CA GLU A 351 -2.80 19.41 17.45
C GLU A 351 -2.76 20.82 18.11
N ILE A 352 -3.87 21.56 18.12
CA ILE A 352 -3.98 22.84 18.85
C ILE A 352 -3.61 22.73 20.34
N HIS A 353 -3.89 21.59 20.97
CA HIS A 353 -3.51 21.32 22.36
C HIS A 353 -2.03 20.89 22.47
N ARG A 354 -1.50 20.19 21.46
CA ARG A 354 -0.10 19.73 21.38
C ARG A 354 0.89 20.89 21.20
N LEU A 355 0.49 21.95 20.49
CA LEU A 355 1.24 23.24 20.47
C LEU A 355 1.53 23.79 21.88
N VAL A 356 0.67 23.51 22.86
CA VAL A 356 0.83 23.92 24.26
C VAL A 356 1.51 22.83 25.12
N LYS A 357 1.17 21.56 24.90
CA LYS A 357 1.55 20.44 25.77
C LYS A 357 2.79 19.65 25.36
N GLU A 358 3.14 19.67 24.08
CA GLU A 358 4.16 18.79 23.49
C GLU A 358 5.24 19.63 22.77
N HIS A 359 4.85 20.54 21.86
CA HIS A 359 5.81 21.46 21.20
C HIS A 359 6.17 22.68 22.06
N HIS A 360 5.33 23.05 23.03
CA HIS A 360 5.48 24.22 23.92
C HIS A 360 5.71 25.58 23.21
N VAL A 361 5.27 25.72 21.95
CA VAL A 361 5.39 26.99 21.18
C VAL A 361 4.32 28.03 21.53
N ALA A 362 3.26 27.63 22.26
CA ALA A 362 2.23 28.53 22.79
C ALA A 362 2.01 28.27 24.29
N ALA A 363 1.86 29.33 25.10
CA ALA A 363 1.60 29.21 26.54
C ALA A 363 0.14 28.89 26.87
N THR A 364 -0.80 29.12 25.94
CA THR A 364 -2.24 28.84 26.12
C THR A 364 -2.94 28.38 24.85
N GLU A 365 -4.07 27.66 24.98
CA GLU A 365 -4.93 27.31 23.83
C GLU A 365 -5.41 28.54 23.05
N LYS A 366 -5.62 29.69 23.71
CA LYS A 366 -5.99 30.94 23.03
C LYS A 366 -4.88 31.42 22.10
N GLU A 367 -3.64 31.31 22.54
CA GLU A 367 -2.45 31.70 21.78
C GLU A 367 -2.17 30.73 20.64
N ALA A 368 -2.34 29.42 20.87
CA ALA A 368 -2.26 28.41 19.81
C ALA A 368 -3.31 28.65 18.71
N LEU A 369 -4.58 28.89 19.07
CA LEU A 369 -5.65 29.22 18.11
C LEU A 369 -5.39 30.53 17.37
N PHE A 370 -4.87 31.56 18.06
CA PHE A 370 -4.49 32.83 17.44
C PHE A 370 -3.33 32.67 16.45
N MET A 371 -2.32 31.87 16.80
CA MET A 371 -1.17 31.57 15.94
C MET A 371 -1.62 30.84 14.68
N VAL A 372 -2.29 29.69 14.84
CA VAL A 372 -2.68 28.82 13.72
C VAL A 372 -3.63 29.53 12.75
N TYR A 373 -4.70 30.18 13.23
CA TYR A 373 -5.66 30.81 12.32
C TYR A 373 -5.20 32.13 11.69
N ASN A 374 -4.15 32.79 12.21
CA ASN A 374 -3.55 33.95 11.52
C ASN A 374 -2.34 33.59 10.65
N HIS A 375 -1.68 32.45 10.89
CA HIS A 375 -0.48 32.05 10.14
C HIS A 375 -0.72 30.92 9.12
N THR A 376 -1.81 30.14 9.21
CA THR A 376 -2.00 28.95 8.37
C THR A 376 -3.37 28.83 7.73
N SER A 377 -3.46 27.96 6.72
CA SER A 377 -4.67 27.70 5.95
C SER A 377 -5.54 26.56 6.52
N LEU A 378 -5.40 26.22 7.80
CA LEU A 378 -6.20 25.19 8.46
C LEU A 378 -7.70 25.49 8.34
N ASP A 379 -8.46 24.59 7.72
CA ASP A 379 -9.90 24.78 7.53
C ASP A 379 -10.70 24.14 8.67
N MET A 380 -10.29 22.95 9.13
CA MET A 380 -11.00 22.18 10.16
C MET A 380 -10.05 21.67 11.25
N ASN A 381 -10.44 21.83 12.52
CA ASN A 381 -9.68 21.41 13.70
C ASN A 381 -10.27 20.11 14.29
N MET A 382 -9.48 19.04 14.29
CA MET A 382 -9.82 17.73 14.86
C MET A 382 -9.56 17.72 16.37
N VAL A 383 -10.60 17.50 17.17
CA VAL A 383 -10.50 17.55 18.63
C VAL A 383 -11.14 16.34 19.32
N ALA A 384 -10.33 15.60 20.08
CA ALA A 384 -10.74 14.50 20.95
C ALA A 384 -11.95 14.81 21.87
N LYS A 385 -12.13 16.07 22.29
CA LYS A 385 -13.32 16.56 23.01
C LYS A 385 -13.57 18.03 22.68
N LYS A 386 -14.79 18.51 22.96
CA LYS A 386 -15.09 19.94 23.04
C LYS A 386 -14.43 20.58 24.26
N TYR A 387 -13.13 20.83 24.15
CA TYR A 387 -12.38 21.75 25.02
C TYR A 387 -12.79 23.21 24.74
N SER A 388 -12.16 24.15 25.44
CA SER A 388 -12.43 25.60 25.41
C SER A 388 -12.42 26.26 24.02
N ALA A 389 -11.89 25.58 23.00
CA ALA A 389 -11.50 26.09 21.70
C ALA A 389 -12.62 26.80 20.91
N ASP A 390 -13.88 26.38 21.02
CA ASP A 390 -14.99 27.05 20.33
C ASP A 390 -15.20 28.46 20.88
N THR A 391 -15.36 28.58 22.21
CA THR A 391 -15.52 29.88 22.88
C THR A 391 -14.27 30.74 22.73
N LEU A 392 -13.08 30.14 22.64
CA LEU A 392 -11.84 30.88 22.40
C LEU A 392 -11.76 31.41 20.97
N THR A 393 -12.12 30.63 19.96
CA THR A 393 -12.12 31.07 18.55
C THR A 393 -13.18 32.15 18.32
N GLU A 394 -14.40 31.97 18.82
CA GLU A 394 -15.45 33.00 18.76
C GLU A 394 -15.02 34.28 19.50
N ARG A 395 -14.40 34.16 20.69
CA ARG A 395 -13.86 35.32 21.42
C ARG A 395 -12.67 35.98 20.72
N LEU A 396 -11.87 35.26 19.93
CA LEU A 396 -10.80 35.84 19.13
C LEU A 396 -11.36 36.68 17.98
N VAL A 397 -12.36 36.18 17.26
CA VAL A 397 -13.07 36.92 16.20
C VAL A 397 -13.82 38.13 16.78
N ASN A 398 -14.58 37.94 17.87
CA ASN A 398 -15.27 39.03 18.58
C ASN A 398 -14.30 40.06 19.22
N GLN A 399 -13.01 39.75 19.33
CA GLN A 399 -11.95 40.69 19.74
C GLN A 399 -11.18 41.28 18.55
N SER A 400 -11.57 40.99 17.31
CA SER A 400 -10.84 41.35 16.07
C SER A 400 -9.38 40.85 16.04
N LEU A 401 -9.10 39.75 16.75
CA LEU A 401 -7.79 39.08 16.79
C LEU A 401 -7.69 37.93 15.77
N ILE A 402 -8.81 37.51 15.18
CA ILE A 402 -8.89 36.71 13.94
C ILE A 402 -9.93 37.41 13.06
N ALA A 403 -9.65 37.56 11.77
CA ALA A 403 -10.60 38.14 10.82
C ALA A 403 -11.72 37.14 10.48
N GLU A 404 -12.99 37.57 10.49
CA GLU A 404 -14.11 36.71 10.11
C GLU A 404 -13.97 36.15 8.67
N ALA A 405 -13.32 36.90 7.78
CA ALA A 405 -13.00 36.46 6.42
C ALA A 405 -12.15 35.18 6.36
N ARG A 406 -11.27 34.93 7.34
CA ARG A 406 -10.50 33.67 7.42
C ARG A 406 -11.42 32.49 7.72
N LEU A 407 -12.44 32.68 8.55
CA LEU A 407 -13.47 31.67 8.80
C LEU A 407 -14.32 31.46 7.53
N ASP A 408 -14.64 32.53 6.79
CA ASP A 408 -15.39 32.44 5.53
C ASP A 408 -14.67 31.60 4.45
N GLU A 409 -13.35 31.71 4.34
CA GLU A 409 -12.53 30.85 3.48
C GLU A 409 -12.60 29.37 3.89
N SER A 410 -12.40 29.09 5.17
CA SER A 410 -12.39 27.73 5.71
C SER A 410 -13.76 27.06 5.59
N VAL A 411 -14.82 27.75 6.02
CA VAL A 411 -16.20 27.25 5.96
C VAL A 411 -16.63 27.07 4.51
N ARG A 412 -16.21 27.92 3.57
CA ARG A 412 -16.47 27.73 2.13
C ARG A 412 -15.97 26.38 1.62
N ARG A 413 -14.74 25.96 1.97
CA ARG A 413 -14.21 24.65 1.57
C ARG A 413 -14.97 23.49 2.21
N ILE A 414 -15.35 23.64 3.48
CA ILE A 414 -16.13 22.64 4.22
C ILE A 414 -17.53 22.47 3.61
N LEU A 415 -18.18 23.58 3.21
CA LEU A 415 -19.47 23.55 2.54
C LEU A 415 -19.38 23.08 1.09
N GLN A 416 -18.29 23.40 0.37
CA GLN A 416 -18.04 22.88 -0.98
C GLN A 416 -17.87 21.35 -0.95
N LEU A 417 -17.04 20.82 -0.03
CA LEU A 417 -16.91 19.37 0.16
C LEU A 417 -18.26 18.71 0.48
N LYS A 418 -19.08 19.31 1.35
CA LYS A 418 -20.42 18.80 1.66
C LYS A 418 -21.38 18.89 0.46
N LEU A 419 -21.22 19.87 -0.43
CA LEU A 419 -21.97 19.95 -1.68
C LEU A 419 -21.54 18.85 -2.67
N ASP A 420 -20.24 18.70 -2.88
CA ASP A 420 -19.65 17.77 -3.85
C ASP A 420 -19.93 16.30 -3.49
N LEU A 421 -19.99 15.98 -2.20
CA LEU A 421 -20.39 14.66 -1.68
C LEU A 421 -21.93 14.47 -1.59
N GLY A 422 -22.72 15.50 -1.95
CA GLY A 422 -24.18 15.45 -1.98
C GLY A 422 -24.90 15.64 -0.64
N LEU A 423 -24.16 15.90 0.45
CA LEU A 423 -24.69 16.01 1.82
C LEU A 423 -25.63 17.22 2.03
N LEU A 424 -25.58 18.22 1.14
CA LEU A 424 -26.46 19.40 1.17
C LEU A 424 -27.78 19.24 0.39
N ASP A 425 -28.01 18.08 -0.25
CA ASP A 425 -29.22 17.82 -1.03
C ASP A 425 -30.26 17.05 -0.22
N LYS A 426 -31.28 17.74 0.31
CA LYS A 426 -32.40 17.14 1.08
C LYS A 426 -33.25 16.11 0.30
N THR A 427 -32.92 15.82 -0.96
CA THR A 427 -33.58 14.84 -1.84
C THR A 427 -32.67 13.68 -2.28
N GLN A 428 -31.41 13.63 -1.84
CA GLN A 428 -30.56 12.47 -2.14
C GLN A 428 -30.94 11.27 -1.27
N ASN A 429 -31.10 10.11 -1.90
CA ASN A 429 -31.28 8.85 -1.19
C ASN A 429 -29.97 8.41 -0.52
N ALA A 430 -30.11 7.61 0.54
CA ALA A 430 -29.02 6.84 1.13
C ALA A 430 -28.22 6.08 0.06
N TYR A 431 -26.91 5.96 0.26
CA TYR A 431 -26.07 5.15 -0.63
C TYR A 431 -26.39 3.67 -0.45
N VAL A 432 -26.80 3.01 -1.53
CA VAL A 432 -26.98 1.56 -1.57
C VAL A 432 -25.90 0.99 -2.49
N PRO A 433 -24.92 0.21 -1.98
CA PRO A 433 -23.89 -0.39 -2.83
C PRO A 433 -24.49 -1.44 -3.77
N SER A 434 -23.85 -1.63 -4.93
CA SER A 434 -24.26 -2.63 -5.92
C SER A 434 -23.99 -4.08 -5.51
N THR A 435 -23.20 -4.28 -4.45
CA THR A 435 -22.91 -5.56 -3.78
C THR A 435 -23.02 -5.37 -2.27
N PRO A 436 -23.20 -6.44 -1.47
CA PRO A 436 -22.93 -6.37 -0.04
C PRO A 436 -21.52 -5.87 0.30
N VAL A 437 -21.35 -5.45 1.55
CA VAL A 437 -20.05 -5.24 2.20
C VAL A 437 -19.26 -6.54 2.21
N GLY A 438 -17.95 -6.48 1.98
CA GLY A 438 -17.05 -7.65 1.98
C GLY A 438 -17.47 -8.80 1.08
N SER A 439 -18.05 -8.51 -0.09
CA SER A 439 -18.56 -9.54 -0.99
C SER A 439 -17.45 -10.40 -1.58
N ALA A 440 -17.82 -11.57 -2.13
CA ALA A 440 -16.88 -12.48 -2.79
C ALA A 440 -16.09 -11.84 -3.96
N LEU A 441 -16.57 -10.73 -4.53
CA LEU A 441 -15.84 -9.94 -5.53
C LEU A 441 -14.69 -9.14 -4.90
N ASP A 442 -14.95 -8.55 -3.74
CA ASP A 442 -13.99 -7.73 -3.00
C ASP A 442 -12.91 -8.61 -2.36
N GLN A 443 -13.33 -9.73 -1.77
CA GLN A 443 -12.43 -10.73 -1.20
C GLN A 443 -11.50 -11.36 -2.25
N ARG A 444 -11.99 -11.55 -3.49
CA ARG A 444 -11.15 -11.94 -4.64
C ARG A 444 -10.12 -10.87 -4.98
N ASP A 445 -10.50 -9.60 -4.97
CA ASP A 445 -9.59 -8.49 -5.31
C ASP A 445 -8.53 -8.28 -4.22
N ALA A 446 -8.90 -8.45 -2.94
CA ALA A 446 -7.97 -8.48 -1.81
C ALA A 446 -6.98 -9.65 -1.90
N LYS A 447 -7.46 -10.87 -2.21
CA LYS A 447 -6.61 -12.04 -2.44
C LYS A 447 -5.66 -11.83 -3.62
N ALA A 448 -6.13 -11.26 -4.72
CA ALA A 448 -5.29 -10.94 -5.88
C ALA A 448 -4.18 -9.93 -5.56
N LEU A 449 -4.41 -8.97 -4.66
CA LEU A 449 -3.37 -8.07 -4.18
C LEU A 449 -2.41 -8.76 -3.22
N ALA A 450 -2.90 -9.64 -2.34
CA ALA A 450 -2.05 -10.45 -1.45
C ALA A 450 -1.12 -11.39 -2.25
N ASP A 451 -1.62 -12.06 -3.28
CA ASP A 451 -0.84 -12.91 -4.19
C ASP A 451 0.26 -12.15 -4.95
N GLU A 452 0.05 -10.85 -5.17
CA GLU A 452 1.06 -9.96 -5.76
C GLU A 452 1.92 -9.21 -4.73
N ALA A 453 1.67 -9.38 -3.42
CA ALA A 453 2.44 -8.75 -2.34
C ALA A 453 3.54 -9.66 -1.74
N VAL A 454 3.49 -10.98 -1.96
CA VAL A 454 4.46 -11.95 -1.41
C VAL A 454 5.78 -11.92 -2.20
N ILE A 455 6.86 -11.42 -1.58
CA ILE A 455 8.20 -11.28 -2.17
C ILE A 455 9.07 -12.50 -1.83
N LEU A 456 9.52 -13.21 -2.86
CA LEU A 456 10.57 -14.22 -2.72
C LEU A 456 11.95 -13.54 -2.81
N LEU A 457 12.70 -13.51 -1.72
CA LEU A 457 13.99 -12.79 -1.60
C LEU A 457 15.22 -13.70 -1.71
N LYS A 458 15.06 -14.99 -1.43
CA LYS A 458 16.11 -16.02 -1.56
C LYS A 458 15.48 -17.38 -1.85
N ASN A 459 16.09 -18.18 -2.71
CA ASN A 459 15.69 -19.55 -2.99
C ASN A 459 16.92 -20.36 -3.45
N GLU A 460 17.44 -21.22 -2.58
CA GLU A 460 18.64 -22.04 -2.81
C GLU A 460 18.26 -23.45 -3.32
N PRO A 461 19.20 -24.23 -3.90
CA PRO A 461 19.00 -25.63 -4.19
C PRO A 461 18.55 -26.44 -2.96
N LYS A 462 17.56 -27.31 -3.14
CA LYS A 462 17.02 -28.19 -2.08
C LYS A 462 18.11 -29.14 -1.57
N LEU A 463 18.15 -29.34 -0.26
CA LEU A 463 18.97 -30.35 0.40
C LEU A 463 18.18 -31.67 0.63
N PRO A 464 18.81 -32.85 0.45
CA PRO A 464 20.13 -33.05 -0.16
C PRO A 464 20.11 -32.71 -1.65
N MET A 465 21.17 -32.07 -2.14
CA MET A 465 21.22 -31.57 -3.52
C MET A 465 21.39 -32.71 -4.52
N ASP A 466 20.45 -32.83 -5.46
CA ASP A 466 20.61 -33.65 -6.66
C ASP A 466 21.70 -33.03 -7.53
N ALA A 467 22.83 -33.74 -7.66
CA ALA A 467 23.99 -33.29 -8.43
C ALA A 467 23.82 -33.41 -9.97
N VAL A 468 22.72 -33.98 -10.44
CA VAL A 468 22.36 -34.11 -11.86
C VAL A 468 21.26 -33.13 -12.24
N ASN A 469 20.21 -33.00 -11.41
CA ASN A 469 19.07 -32.11 -11.63
C ASN A 469 18.74 -31.30 -10.36
N PRO A 470 19.57 -30.30 -9.98
CA PRO A 470 19.36 -29.52 -8.77
C PRO A 470 18.04 -28.72 -8.85
N LYS A 471 17.03 -29.17 -8.12
CA LYS A 471 15.79 -28.41 -7.87
C LYS A 471 16.03 -27.37 -6.78
N TYR A 472 15.34 -26.24 -6.90
CA TYR A 472 15.28 -25.23 -5.84
C TYR A 472 14.41 -25.68 -4.66
N THR A 473 14.59 -25.04 -3.51
CA THR A 473 13.86 -25.32 -2.27
C THR A 473 12.37 -25.05 -2.43
N LEU A 474 12.04 -23.92 -3.05
CA LEU A 474 10.69 -23.52 -3.42
C LEU A 474 10.49 -23.54 -4.95
N PRO A 475 9.28 -23.90 -5.44
CA PRO A 475 8.13 -24.32 -4.67
C PRO A 475 8.25 -25.77 -4.15
N ILE A 476 7.48 -26.10 -3.11
CA ILE A 476 7.40 -27.48 -2.59
C ILE A 476 6.47 -28.30 -3.50
N GLU A 477 7.05 -28.92 -4.53
CA GLU A 477 6.31 -29.69 -5.55
C GLU A 477 5.78 -31.06 -5.07
N ASP A 478 6.16 -31.52 -3.87
CA ASP A 478 5.75 -32.81 -3.31
C ASP A 478 4.70 -32.61 -2.19
N PRO A 479 3.41 -32.95 -2.42
CA PRO A 479 2.36 -32.81 -1.40
C PRO A 479 2.49 -33.83 -0.27
N GLN A 480 3.34 -34.87 -0.38
CA GLN A 480 3.59 -35.83 0.70
C GLN A 480 4.79 -35.45 1.57
N ALA A 481 5.51 -34.37 1.26
CA ALA A 481 6.61 -33.90 2.07
C ALA A 481 6.17 -33.59 3.52
N THR A 482 6.95 -34.05 4.51
CA THR A 482 6.71 -33.71 5.91
C THR A 482 7.12 -32.26 6.17
N ILE A 483 6.16 -31.44 6.61
CA ILE A 483 6.34 -30.01 6.89
C ILE A 483 6.27 -29.78 8.40
N PHE A 484 7.31 -29.17 8.98
CA PHE A 484 7.18 -28.55 10.30
C PHE A 484 6.98 -27.04 10.12
N LEU A 485 5.82 -26.54 10.51
CA LEU A 485 5.48 -25.12 10.52
C LEU A 485 5.63 -24.58 11.95
N THR A 486 6.32 -23.46 12.10
CA THR A 486 6.64 -22.87 13.41
C THR A 486 6.84 -21.36 13.34
N GLY A 487 7.04 -20.72 14.49
CA GLY A 487 7.13 -19.27 14.65
C GLY A 487 5.77 -18.63 14.98
N PRO A 488 5.76 -17.47 15.66
CA PRO A 488 4.57 -16.94 16.32
C PRO A 488 3.45 -16.52 15.36
N LEU A 489 3.78 -16.10 14.14
CA LEU A 489 2.80 -15.59 13.17
C LEU A 489 2.21 -16.69 12.26
N ALA A 490 2.58 -17.95 12.44
CA ALA A 490 2.19 -19.06 11.55
C ALA A 490 0.68 -19.38 11.55
N ASP A 491 -0.03 -19.07 12.64
CA ASP A 491 -1.44 -19.43 12.85
C ASP A 491 -2.31 -18.26 13.36
N SER A 492 -2.01 -17.03 12.92
CA SER A 492 -2.85 -15.85 13.25
C SER A 492 -2.97 -14.91 12.05
N LYS A 493 -4.19 -14.79 11.48
CA LYS A 493 -4.55 -13.77 10.47
C LYS A 493 -4.33 -12.36 10.99
N ALA A 494 -4.57 -12.16 12.29
CA ALA A 494 -4.54 -10.85 12.91
C ALA A 494 -3.13 -10.23 12.91
N HIS A 495 -2.10 -11.04 13.13
CA HIS A 495 -0.71 -10.62 13.00
C HIS A 495 -0.29 -10.37 11.54
N LEU A 496 -1.00 -10.92 10.55
CA LEU A 496 -0.74 -10.60 9.14
C LEU A 496 -1.28 -9.21 8.76
N CYS A 497 -2.25 -8.67 9.51
CA CYS A 497 -2.87 -7.38 9.22
C CYS A 497 -2.16 -6.20 9.94
N GLY A 498 -1.76 -6.39 11.20
CA GLY A 498 -1.13 -5.35 12.01
C GLY A 498 -2.11 -4.30 12.54
N GLY A 499 -1.65 -3.07 12.69
CA GLY A 499 -2.46 -1.95 13.17
C GLY A 499 -3.55 -1.49 12.19
N TRP A 500 -4.36 -0.52 12.62
CA TRP A 500 -5.53 -0.01 11.90
C TRP A 500 -6.53 -1.09 11.43
N THR A 501 -6.50 -2.29 12.01
CA THR A 501 -7.33 -3.44 11.64
C THR A 501 -8.27 -3.81 12.77
N ILE A 502 -9.59 -3.63 12.58
CA ILE A 502 -10.66 -3.79 13.59
C ILE A 502 -10.57 -2.77 14.74
N PHE A 503 -9.38 -2.58 15.32
CA PHE A 503 -9.06 -1.54 16.29
C PHE A 503 -7.80 -0.77 15.85
N TRP A 504 -7.57 0.40 16.45
CA TRP A 504 -6.41 1.26 16.17
C TRP A 504 -5.06 0.52 16.26
N GLN A 505 -4.80 -0.18 17.36
CA GLN A 505 -3.59 -1.00 17.56
C GLN A 505 -3.65 -2.37 16.87
N GLY A 506 -4.70 -2.67 16.09
CA GLY A 506 -4.95 -4.01 15.57
C GLY A 506 -5.58 -4.94 16.62
N THR A 507 -5.45 -6.25 16.40
CA THR A 507 -5.87 -7.29 17.36
C THR A 507 -5.02 -8.55 17.18
N ASP A 508 -4.90 -9.37 18.23
CA ASP A 508 -4.35 -10.73 18.19
C ASP A 508 -5.41 -11.78 17.76
N ASN A 509 -6.69 -11.47 17.99
CA ASN A 509 -7.81 -12.38 17.85
C ASN A 509 -8.28 -12.54 16.40
N SER A 510 -7.76 -13.58 15.74
CA SER A 510 -8.11 -13.94 14.36
C SER A 510 -9.58 -14.33 14.13
N SER A 511 -10.41 -14.49 15.16
CA SER A 511 -11.86 -14.71 14.98
C SER A 511 -12.64 -13.42 14.65
N LEU A 512 -12.02 -12.25 14.83
CA LEU A 512 -12.58 -10.95 14.41
C LEU A 512 -12.33 -10.67 12.90
N LEU A 513 -11.58 -11.53 12.23
CA LEU A 513 -11.27 -11.51 10.80
C LEU A 513 -11.93 -12.73 10.15
N PRO A 514 -13.21 -12.64 9.74
CA PRO A 514 -13.98 -13.82 9.34
C PRO A 514 -13.53 -14.41 8.00
N HIS A 515 -12.91 -13.61 7.12
CA HIS A 515 -12.50 -14.03 5.79
C HIS A 515 -11.02 -14.46 5.75
N GLY A 516 -10.58 -15.00 4.61
CA GLY A 516 -9.20 -15.46 4.42
C GLY A 516 -8.77 -16.58 5.38
N MET A 517 -7.47 -16.87 5.44
CA MET A 517 -6.91 -18.01 6.19
C MET A 517 -5.53 -17.72 6.80
N THR A 518 -5.17 -18.44 7.86
CA THR A 518 -3.80 -18.45 8.41
C THR A 518 -2.83 -19.18 7.46
N ILE A 519 -1.52 -18.98 7.65
CA ILE A 519 -0.48 -19.67 6.84
C ILE A 519 -0.59 -21.19 7.04
N LYS A 520 -0.82 -21.64 8.27
CA LYS A 520 -1.10 -23.04 8.62
C LYS A 520 -2.34 -23.58 7.91
N GLU A 521 -3.45 -22.86 7.91
CA GLU A 521 -4.69 -23.26 7.22
C GLU A 521 -4.49 -23.37 5.71
N GLY A 522 -3.80 -22.41 5.10
CA GLY A 522 -3.44 -22.44 3.67
C GLY A 522 -2.55 -23.64 3.32
N LEU A 523 -1.45 -23.84 4.07
CA LEU A 523 -0.53 -24.96 3.84
C LEU A 523 -1.19 -26.32 4.06
N ALA A 524 -2.09 -26.46 5.03
CA ALA A 524 -2.80 -27.70 5.32
C ALA A 524 -3.73 -28.17 4.18
N LYS A 525 -4.12 -27.29 3.24
CA LYS A 525 -4.82 -27.70 2.00
C LYS A 525 -3.95 -28.55 1.09
N THR A 526 -2.64 -28.29 1.08
CA THR A 526 -1.69 -28.88 0.12
C THR A 526 -0.85 -30.00 0.75
N PHE A 527 -0.49 -29.85 2.03
CA PHE A 527 0.46 -30.72 2.73
C PHE A 527 -0.23 -31.44 3.90
N PRO A 528 -0.86 -32.62 3.69
CA PRO A 528 -1.45 -33.43 4.76
C PRO A 528 -0.47 -33.84 5.86
N ASN A 529 0.84 -33.90 5.56
CA ASN A 529 1.89 -34.24 6.52
C ASN A 529 2.46 -32.99 7.22
N LEU A 530 1.59 -32.04 7.59
CA LEU A 530 1.95 -30.80 8.29
C LEU A 530 1.85 -30.97 9.82
N HIS A 531 2.90 -30.54 10.51
CA HIS A 531 3.00 -30.47 11.96
C HIS A 531 3.24 -29.03 12.40
N HIS A 532 2.64 -28.61 13.52
CA HIS A 532 2.71 -27.23 14.01
C HIS A 532 3.14 -27.17 15.48
N ALA A 533 3.97 -26.18 15.82
CA ALA A 533 4.28 -25.72 17.18
C ALA A 533 4.81 -24.28 17.10
N ILE A 534 4.52 -23.42 18.09
CA ILE A 534 4.89 -22.00 18.05
C ILE A 534 6.41 -21.81 18.17
N GLY A 535 7.05 -22.55 19.08
CA GLY A 535 8.47 -22.41 19.39
C GLY A 535 8.74 -21.19 20.27
N VAL A 536 8.62 -19.99 19.69
CA VAL A 536 8.92 -18.71 20.36
C VAL A 536 7.83 -17.66 20.13
N GLY A 537 7.71 -16.71 21.05
CA GLY A 537 6.85 -15.53 20.93
C GLY A 537 7.42 -14.46 20.00
N THR A 538 6.59 -13.45 19.70
CA THR A 538 6.97 -12.22 18.97
C THR A 538 8.04 -11.41 19.71
N ASP A 539 8.00 -11.40 21.04
CA ASP A 539 9.07 -10.86 21.90
C ASP A 539 10.33 -11.75 21.96
N GLY A 540 10.27 -12.97 21.41
CA GLY A 540 11.33 -13.97 21.44
C GLY A 540 11.34 -14.87 22.68
N THR A 541 10.35 -14.79 23.58
CA THR A 541 10.22 -15.73 24.71
C THR A 541 10.01 -17.18 24.23
N GLU A 542 10.41 -18.17 25.03
CA GLU A 542 10.16 -19.58 24.70
C GLU A 542 8.72 -19.97 25.06
N ILE A 543 7.97 -20.48 24.08
CA ILE A 543 6.56 -20.89 24.22
C ILE A 543 6.45 -22.42 24.26
N ASP A 544 7.19 -23.12 23.39
CA ASP A 544 7.31 -24.57 23.38
C ASP A 544 8.68 -25.03 23.90
N ASN A 545 8.79 -26.30 24.30
CA ASN A 545 10.08 -26.87 24.68
C ASN A 545 11.05 -26.87 23.49
N ARG A 546 12.17 -26.15 23.62
CA ARG A 546 13.19 -25.99 22.57
C ARG A 546 13.66 -27.33 21.98
N THR A 547 13.89 -28.33 22.82
CA THR A 547 14.38 -29.65 22.37
C THR A 547 13.35 -30.34 21.46
N ASP A 548 12.07 -30.29 21.82
CA ASP A 548 10.99 -30.91 21.07
C ASP A 548 10.78 -30.24 19.71
N VAL A 549 10.82 -28.90 19.63
CA VAL A 549 10.65 -28.20 18.34
C VAL A 549 11.83 -28.39 17.40
N LEU A 550 13.07 -28.41 17.92
CA LEU A 550 14.25 -28.75 17.10
C LEU A 550 14.23 -30.22 16.65
N ALA A 551 13.71 -31.15 17.46
CA ALA A 551 13.51 -32.53 17.06
C ALA A 551 12.42 -32.71 15.98
N ARG A 552 11.32 -31.94 16.06
CA ARG A 552 10.26 -31.91 15.02
C ARG A 552 10.79 -31.37 13.69
N ALA A 553 11.59 -30.30 13.73
CA ALA A 553 12.29 -29.77 12.57
C ALA A 553 13.24 -30.82 11.94
N ALA A 554 14.06 -31.48 12.76
CA ALA A 554 15.01 -32.51 12.30
C ALA A 554 14.35 -33.74 11.66
N ASN A 555 13.11 -34.06 12.04
CA ASN A 555 12.31 -35.15 11.47
C ASN A 555 11.46 -34.73 10.25
N SER A 556 11.54 -33.49 9.79
CA SER A 556 10.71 -32.94 8.70
C SER A 556 11.55 -32.56 7.48
N THR A 557 11.06 -32.81 6.27
CA THR A 557 11.77 -32.51 5.01
C THR A 557 11.94 -31.01 4.79
N TYR A 558 10.98 -30.23 5.26
CA TYR A 558 10.99 -28.77 5.28
C TYR A 558 10.61 -28.26 6.66
N THR A 559 11.23 -27.17 7.07
CA THR A 559 10.83 -26.39 8.24
C THR A 559 10.51 -24.97 7.80
N ILE A 560 9.26 -24.54 7.97
CA ILE A 560 8.81 -23.19 7.65
C ILE A 560 8.72 -22.43 8.97
N VAL A 561 9.53 -21.37 9.12
CA VAL A 561 9.56 -20.55 10.34
C VAL A 561 9.07 -19.14 10.03
N VAL A 562 7.96 -18.75 10.65
CA VAL A 562 7.26 -17.46 10.41
C VAL A 562 7.54 -16.51 11.57
N VAL A 563 8.34 -15.48 11.29
CA VAL A 563 8.82 -14.51 12.29
C VAL A 563 8.34 -13.10 11.98
N GLY A 564 8.29 -12.25 13.00
CA GLY A 564 7.66 -10.94 12.84
C GLY A 564 7.57 -10.08 14.07
N GLU A 565 6.57 -9.20 14.05
CA GLU A 565 6.18 -8.27 15.11
C GLU A 565 4.72 -8.55 15.52
N ASP A 566 4.31 -8.08 16.69
CA ASP A 566 2.89 -7.97 17.05
C ASP A 566 2.20 -6.87 16.21
N PRO A 567 0.86 -6.82 16.18
CA PRO A 567 0.11 -5.64 15.74
C PRO A 567 0.43 -4.39 16.58
N TYR A 568 0.61 -3.26 15.90
CA TYR A 568 0.81 -1.94 16.52
C TYR A 568 0.43 -0.82 15.52
N ALA A 569 0.14 0.37 16.04
CA ALA A 569 -0.03 1.60 15.28
C ALA A 569 0.59 2.79 16.03
N GLU A 570 1.06 3.79 15.29
CA GLU A 570 1.50 5.08 15.83
C GLU A 570 2.47 4.96 17.01
N LYS A 571 2.24 5.72 18.09
CA LYS A 571 3.17 5.91 19.19
C LYS A 571 3.45 4.64 20.00
N ASP A 572 2.46 3.76 20.13
CA ASP A 572 2.60 2.49 20.87
C ASP A 572 3.44 1.47 20.08
N GLY A 573 3.63 1.69 18.76
CA GLY A 573 4.56 0.94 17.92
C GLY A 573 6.02 1.40 17.98
N ASP A 574 6.38 2.36 18.84
CA ASP A 574 7.77 2.82 19.01
C ASP A 574 8.67 1.71 19.55
N ILE A 575 9.85 1.56 18.94
CA ILE A 575 10.84 0.53 19.30
C ILE A 575 12.19 1.17 19.67
N PRO A 576 12.92 0.62 20.66
CA PRO A 576 14.26 1.10 21.00
C PRO A 576 15.28 0.74 19.91
N ASP A 577 15.14 -0.43 19.29
CA ASP A 577 16.10 -0.99 18.31
C ASP A 577 15.37 -1.69 17.15
N LEU A 578 15.93 -1.59 15.94
CA LEU A 578 15.39 -2.17 14.71
C LEU A 578 15.65 -3.69 14.57
N HIS A 579 16.53 -4.30 15.39
CA HIS A 579 16.72 -5.75 15.40
C HIS A 579 15.44 -6.52 15.74
N LEU A 580 15.18 -7.59 14.98
CA LEU A 580 14.19 -8.61 15.34
C LEU A 580 14.63 -9.22 16.70
N PRO A 581 13.72 -9.47 17.67
CA PRO A 581 14.11 -9.88 19.02
C PRO A 581 15.02 -11.13 19.05
N ASP A 582 16.03 -11.09 19.93
CA ASP A 582 17.14 -12.07 19.95
C ASP A 582 16.67 -13.53 20.05
N GLY A 583 15.57 -13.78 20.77
CA GLY A 583 14.99 -15.14 20.88
C GLY A 583 14.43 -15.68 19.56
N GLN A 584 13.81 -14.83 18.73
CA GLN A 584 13.42 -15.20 17.36
C GLN A 584 14.67 -15.42 16.49
N ILE A 585 15.65 -14.52 16.56
CA ILE A 585 16.91 -14.61 15.79
C ILE A 585 17.68 -15.90 16.11
N GLU A 586 17.83 -16.26 17.39
CA GLU A 586 18.51 -17.47 17.80
C GLU A 586 17.70 -18.73 17.49
N TYR A 587 16.36 -18.67 17.47
CA TYR A 587 15.53 -19.79 16.99
C TYR A 587 15.78 -20.06 15.49
N ILE A 588 15.77 -19.03 14.64
CA ILE A 588 16.13 -19.18 13.22
C ILE A 588 17.54 -19.79 13.09
N ARG A 589 18.54 -19.26 13.80
CA ARG A 589 19.92 -19.74 13.80
C ARG A 589 20.10 -21.17 14.33
N GLN A 590 19.16 -21.71 15.09
CA GLN A 590 19.19 -23.09 15.54
C GLN A 590 18.56 -24.02 14.51
N LEU A 591 17.42 -23.61 13.93
CA LEU A 591 16.76 -24.33 12.85
C LEU A 591 17.66 -24.44 11.61
N THR A 592 18.30 -23.36 11.14
CA THR A 592 19.15 -23.37 9.93
C THR A 592 20.41 -24.23 10.04
N LYS A 593 20.80 -24.65 11.26
CA LYS A 593 21.91 -25.58 11.50
C LYS A 593 21.50 -27.06 11.40
N ILE A 594 20.22 -27.38 11.24
CA ILE A 594 19.71 -28.75 11.15
C ILE A 594 19.88 -29.27 9.72
N PRO A 595 20.77 -30.26 9.46
CA PRO A 595 21.14 -30.64 8.09
C PRO A 595 20.11 -31.54 7.38
N SER A 596 19.09 -32.03 8.09
CA SER A 596 18.05 -32.93 7.56
C SER A 596 16.81 -32.21 7.03
N THR A 597 16.70 -30.89 7.23
CA THR A 597 15.50 -30.10 6.90
C THR A 597 15.83 -28.87 6.07
N ASN A 598 14.96 -28.53 5.13
CA ASN A 598 15.09 -27.31 4.33
C ASN A 598 14.39 -26.16 5.06
N VAL A 599 15.14 -25.24 5.65
CA VAL A 599 14.57 -24.11 6.40
C VAL A 599 14.14 -22.98 5.48
N ILE A 600 12.83 -22.72 5.44
CA ILE A 600 12.20 -21.60 4.74
C ILE A 600 11.86 -20.55 5.80
N LEU A 601 12.51 -19.39 5.72
CA LEU A 601 12.21 -18.24 6.57
C LEU A 601 11.09 -17.41 5.93
N VAL A 602 10.03 -17.12 6.67
CA VAL A 602 8.97 -16.20 6.28
C VAL A 602 8.98 -15.03 7.25
N VAL A 603 9.09 -13.81 6.72
CA VAL A 603 9.06 -12.58 7.52
C VAL A 603 7.75 -11.83 7.26
N VAL A 604 7.00 -11.57 8.32
CA VAL A 604 5.75 -10.80 8.32
C VAL A 604 5.94 -9.67 9.35
N ALA A 605 6.02 -8.42 8.90
CA ALA A 605 6.46 -7.29 9.73
C ALA A 605 5.97 -5.96 9.15
N GLY A 606 5.72 -4.97 10.01
CA GLY A 606 5.30 -3.63 9.58
C GLY A 606 6.45 -2.75 9.11
N ARG A 607 7.70 -3.16 9.36
CA ARG A 607 8.94 -2.48 8.94
C ARG A 607 10.10 -3.49 8.77
N PRO A 608 11.17 -3.17 8.01
CA PRO A 608 12.22 -4.14 7.72
C PRO A 608 13.18 -4.30 8.91
N ARG A 609 12.81 -5.17 9.86
CA ARG A 609 13.59 -5.51 11.07
C ARG A 609 14.98 -6.06 10.72
N LEU A 610 16.03 -5.66 11.43
CA LEU A 610 17.38 -6.18 11.18
C LEU A 610 17.45 -7.67 11.55
N LEU A 611 17.77 -8.52 10.56
CA LEU A 611 17.70 -9.98 10.68
C LEU A 611 18.98 -10.65 11.20
N GLY A 612 19.93 -9.88 11.74
CA GLY A 612 21.10 -10.40 12.47
C GLY A 612 21.95 -11.45 11.74
N GLY A 613 21.95 -11.44 10.40
CA GLY A 613 22.59 -12.44 9.55
C GLY A 613 21.90 -13.81 9.48
N ALA A 614 20.78 -14.03 10.18
CA ALA A 614 20.09 -15.33 10.26
C ALA A 614 19.59 -15.87 8.90
N VAL A 615 19.36 -14.98 7.93
CA VAL A 615 18.98 -15.28 6.54
C VAL A 615 20.06 -16.02 5.74
N LYS A 616 21.32 -15.98 6.20
CA LYS A 616 22.48 -16.51 5.47
C LYS A 616 22.35 -18.01 5.22
N ASP A 617 21.90 -18.75 6.23
CA ASP A 617 21.89 -20.22 6.23
C ASP A 617 20.46 -20.79 5.99
N ALA A 618 19.45 -19.92 5.80
CA ALA A 618 18.11 -20.34 5.37
C ALA A 618 18.10 -20.77 3.89
N ALA A 619 17.39 -21.85 3.57
CA ALA A 619 17.30 -22.41 2.21
C ALA A 619 16.36 -21.58 1.30
N ALA A 620 15.38 -20.89 1.87
CA ALA A 620 14.62 -19.84 1.19
C ALA A 620 14.24 -18.71 2.15
N VAL A 621 13.95 -17.53 1.61
CA VAL A 621 13.46 -16.36 2.36
C VAL A 621 12.30 -15.71 1.62
N ILE A 622 11.18 -15.57 2.32
CA ILE A 622 9.97 -14.84 1.88
C ILE A 622 9.78 -13.63 2.80
N LEU A 623 9.34 -12.51 2.24
CA LEU A 623 8.84 -11.33 2.95
C LEU A 623 7.48 -10.94 2.36
N SER A 624 6.50 -10.61 3.20
CA SER A 624 5.17 -10.15 2.75
C SER A 624 4.71 -8.84 3.39
N PHE A 625 5.57 -8.20 4.19
CA PHE A 625 5.19 -7.12 5.12
C PHE A 625 3.94 -7.51 5.94
N LEU A 626 2.82 -6.81 5.75
CA LEU A 626 1.52 -7.10 6.37
C LEU A 626 0.45 -7.37 5.28
N PRO A 627 0.27 -8.63 4.85
CA PRO A 627 -0.64 -9.01 3.75
C PRO A 627 -2.11 -9.23 4.17
N CYS A 628 -2.42 -9.04 5.45
CA CYS A 628 -3.73 -9.19 6.11
C CYS A 628 -4.45 -10.54 5.86
N GLU A 629 -5.78 -10.57 5.94
CA GLU A 629 -6.58 -11.79 6.13
C GLU A 629 -6.43 -12.80 4.98
N GLN A 630 -6.27 -12.32 3.75
CA GLN A 630 -6.00 -13.15 2.57
C GLN A 630 -4.53 -13.58 2.43
N GLY A 631 -3.63 -13.00 3.24
CA GLY A 631 -2.19 -13.19 3.15
C GLY A 631 -1.69 -14.58 3.51
N GLY A 632 -2.36 -15.30 4.43
CA GLY A 632 -1.92 -16.63 4.83
C GLY A 632 -2.09 -17.66 3.72
N GLU A 633 -3.17 -17.56 2.94
CA GLU A 633 -3.34 -18.35 1.72
C GLU A 633 -2.36 -17.90 0.63
N ALA A 634 -2.15 -16.59 0.41
CA ALA A 634 -1.17 -16.11 -0.59
C ALA A 634 0.27 -16.61 -0.32
N ILE A 635 0.69 -16.64 0.95
CA ILE A 635 1.99 -17.20 1.35
C ILE A 635 2.04 -18.72 1.10
N ALA A 636 0.96 -19.45 1.41
CA ALA A 636 0.88 -20.89 1.14
C ALA A 636 0.85 -21.23 -0.36
N ASP A 637 0.18 -20.41 -1.18
CA ASP A 637 0.11 -20.53 -2.63
C ASP A 637 1.48 -20.26 -3.28
N VAL A 638 2.26 -19.32 -2.75
CA VAL A 638 3.66 -19.14 -3.17
C VAL A 638 4.53 -20.32 -2.73
N ILE A 639 4.42 -20.81 -1.49
CA ILE A 639 5.24 -21.93 -0.99
C ILE A 639 4.95 -23.23 -1.76
N SER A 640 3.70 -23.52 -2.08
CA SER A 640 3.29 -24.65 -2.93
C SER A 640 3.54 -24.44 -4.43
N GLY A 641 3.69 -23.18 -4.86
CA GLY A 641 3.86 -22.82 -6.27
C GLY A 641 2.58 -22.84 -7.10
N ALA A 642 1.41 -22.79 -6.44
CA ALA A 642 0.13 -22.45 -7.06
C ALA A 642 0.14 -21.00 -7.60
N VAL A 643 0.77 -20.09 -6.85
CA VAL A 643 1.13 -18.74 -7.30
C VAL A 643 2.63 -18.70 -7.63
N ASN A 644 2.96 -18.11 -8.77
CA ASN A 644 4.34 -17.74 -9.09
C ASN A 644 4.60 -16.32 -8.56
N PRO A 645 5.50 -16.13 -7.56
CA PRO A 645 5.72 -14.82 -6.96
C PRO A 645 6.22 -13.80 -8.01
N SER A 646 5.73 -12.57 -7.86
CA SER A 646 6.01 -11.44 -8.76
C SER A 646 6.18 -10.11 -8.05
N ALA A 647 6.05 -10.10 -6.72
CA ALA A 647 6.25 -8.91 -5.89
C ALA A 647 7.73 -8.46 -5.93
N LYS A 648 7.96 -7.17 -5.76
CA LYS A 648 9.29 -6.56 -5.63
C LYS A 648 9.33 -5.69 -4.38
N LEU A 649 10.49 -5.57 -3.77
CA LEU A 649 10.67 -4.80 -2.54
C LEU A 649 10.47 -3.29 -2.80
N PRO A 650 9.51 -2.60 -2.13
CA PRO A 650 9.19 -1.18 -2.35
C PRO A 650 10.02 -0.21 -1.50
N MET A 651 10.94 -0.74 -0.70
CA MET A 651 11.96 -0.01 0.06
C MET A 651 13.28 -0.80 0.06
N THR A 652 14.33 -0.29 0.65
CA THR A 652 15.60 -1.00 0.82
C THR A 652 15.64 -1.69 2.17
N TYR A 653 16.05 -2.97 2.20
CA TYR A 653 16.15 -3.74 3.44
C TYR A 653 17.55 -3.53 4.07
N PRO A 654 17.68 -2.90 5.24
CA PRO A 654 18.98 -2.58 5.82
C PRO A 654 19.71 -3.85 6.30
N LEU A 655 21.04 -3.88 6.14
CA LEU A 655 21.89 -4.99 6.57
C LEU A 655 22.32 -4.88 8.04
N SER A 656 22.55 -3.65 8.51
CA SER A 656 23.00 -3.36 9.87
C SER A 656 22.42 -2.04 10.37
N SER A 657 22.55 -1.78 11.67
CA SER A 657 22.19 -0.50 12.30
C SER A 657 22.96 0.71 11.72
N GLY A 658 24.12 0.49 11.09
CA GLY A 658 24.87 1.53 10.38
C GLY A 658 24.34 1.87 8.98
N ASN A 659 23.37 1.11 8.46
CA ASN A 659 22.83 1.26 7.09
C ASN A 659 21.34 1.63 7.07
N VAL A 660 20.72 1.94 8.21
CA VAL A 660 19.25 2.08 8.33
C VAL A 660 18.68 3.33 7.66
N HIS A 661 19.49 4.32 7.26
CA HIS A 661 19.03 5.52 6.54
C HIS A 661 19.68 5.61 5.14
N LEU A 662 19.91 4.45 4.53
CA LEU A 662 20.47 4.31 3.19
C LEU A 662 19.40 3.82 2.20
N PRO A 663 18.60 4.72 1.59
CA PRO A 663 17.65 4.35 0.54
C PRO A 663 18.40 3.98 -0.75
N TYR A 664 17.70 3.40 -1.73
CA TYR A 664 18.30 3.05 -3.03
C TYR A 664 18.80 4.28 -3.84
N PHE A 665 18.28 5.47 -3.53
CA PHE A 665 18.54 6.74 -4.23
C PHE A 665 19.45 7.70 -3.43
N HIS A 666 20.29 7.16 -2.54
CA HIS A 666 21.30 7.93 -1.81
C HIS A 666 22.20 8.78 -2.74
N ARG A 667 22.85 9.79 -2.18
CA ARG A 667 23.72 10.70 -2.94
C ARG A 667 24.95 9.95 -3.47
N VAL A 668 25.46 10.34 -4.65
CA VAL A 668 26.63 9.69 -5.28
C VAL A 668 27.93 9.74 -4.45
N ASN A 669 27.99 10.53 -3.38
CA ASN A 669 29.11 10.59 -2.43
C ASN A 669 28.89 9.78 -1.14
N THR A 670 27.82 8.98 -1.05
CA THR A 670 27.57 8.07 0.10
C THR A 670 28.31 6.75 -0.10
N GLU A 671 29.63 6.79 0.06
CA GLU A 671 30.54 5.66 -0.14
C GLU A 671 30.91 4.99 1.19
N CYS A 672 30.99 3.65 1.21
CA CYS A 672 31.38 2.90 2.38
C CYS A 672 32.91 2.71 2.50
N LYS A 673 33.37 2.58 3.74
CA LYS A 673 34.81 2.55 4.14
C LYS A 673 35.67 1.56 3.35
N GLU A 674 35.12 0.45 2.89
CA GLU A 674 35.85 -0.55 2.12
C GLU A 674 36.03 -0.08 0.67
N ALA A 675 37.22 0.46 0.40
CA ALA A 675 37.68 0.97 -0.89
C ALA A 675 36.82 2.10 -1.52
N PHE A 676 36.00 2.82 -0.74
CA PHE A 676 35.07 3.86 -1.22
C PHE A 676 34.10 3.29 -2.28
N THR A 677 33.29 2.30 -1.87
CA THR A 677 32.35 1.58 -2.75
C THR A 677 30.92 1.61 -2.21
N ASP A 678 29.94 1.23 -3.06
CA ASP A 678 28.52 1.09 -2.74
C ASP A 678 28.31 0.44 -1.35
N CYS A 679 27.58 1.12 -0.45
CA CYS A 679 27.32 0.58 0.88
C CYS A 679 26.41 -0.66 0.83
N PRO A 680 26.74 -1.74 1.58
CA PRO A 680 26.00 -2.99 1.52
C PRO A 680 24.65 -2.91 2.25
N VAL A 681 23.63 -3.49 1.62
CA VAL A 681 22.26 -3.64 2.14
C VAL A 681 21.84 -5.11 2.05
N GLN A 682 20.83 -5.52 2.82
CA GLN A 682 20.42 -6.92 2.85
C GLN A 682 19.68 -7.31 1.56
N TRP A 683 18.82 -6.43 1.06
CA TRP A 683 18.24 -6.44 -0.29
C TRP A 683 17.96 -5.00 -0.72
N THR A 684 18.14 -4.68 -2.01
CA THR A 684 17.86 -3.35 -2.57
C THR A 684 16.38 -3.20 -2.92
N PHE A 685 15.89 -1.95 -2.96
CA PHE A 685 14.64 -1.61 -3.67
C PHE A 685 14.54 -2.31 -5.03
N GLY A 686 13.36 -2.83 -5.36
CA GLY A 686 13.08 -3.58 -6.58
C GLY A 686 13.50 -5.06 -6.54
N SER A 687 14.06 -5.56 -5.43
CA SER A 687 14.44 -6.98 -5.28
C SER A 687 13.21 -7.89 -5.22
N GLY A 688 13.20 -8.98 -5.98
CA GLY A 688 12.17 -10.01 -5.92
C GLY A 688 12.31 -11.07 -7.01
N LEU A 689 12.39 -12.33 -6.59
CA LEU A 689 12.56 -13.52 -7.42
C LEU A 689 11.22 -14.08 -7.91
N SER A 690 11.28 -14.97 -8.89
CA SER A 690 10.14 -15.68 -9.48
C SER A 690 10.51 -17.14 -9.73
N TYR A 691 9.53 -18.04 -9.83
CA TYR A 691 9.71 -19.43 -10.29
C TYR A 691 9.84 -19.54 -11.82
N THR A 692 9.95 -18.41 -12.52
CA THR A 692 10.46 -18.36 -13.89
C THR A 692 11.57 -17.31 -14.02
N LYS A 693 12.31 -17.33 -15.13
CA LYS A 693 13.36 -16.37 -15.43
C LYS A 693 12.91 -15.44 -16.56
N PHE A 694 13.07 -14.13 -16.33
CA PHE A 694 12.93 -13.12 -17.37
C PHE A 694 14.31 -12.73 -17.89
N ASP A 695 14.44 -12.69 -19.21
CA ASP A 695 15.61 -12.17 -19.91
C ASP A 695 15.26 -10.84 -20.58
N TYR A 696 16.23 -9.93 -20.63
CA TYR A 696 16.04 -8.55 -21.07
C TYR A 696 16.98 -8.26 -22.24
N GLY A 697 16.40 -7.93 -23.39
CA GLY A 697 17.15 -7.53 -24.58
C GLY A 697 17.83 -6.16 -24.44
N ASN A 698 18.55 -5.76 -25.48
CA ASN A 698 19.20 -4.45 -25.53
C ASN A 698 18.18 -3.31 -25.36
N VAL A 699 18.44 -2.43 -24.39
CA VAL A 699 17.73 -1.15 -24.26
C VAL A 699 18.03 -0.28 -25.46
N THR A 700 16.97 0.31 -26.02
CA THR A 700 17.01 1.22 -27.17
C THR A 700 16.41 2.56 -26.79
N LEU A 701 16.94 3.62 -27.40
CA LEU A 701 16.53 5.02 -27.20
C LEU A 701 16.10 5.59 -28.55
N SER A 702 15.08 6.46 -28.60
CA SER A 702 14.74 7.20 -29.83
C SER A 702 15.84 8.18 -30.23
N HIS A 703 16.51 8.80 -29.25
CA HIS A 703 17.60 9.75 -29.45
C HIS A 703 18.69 9.57 -28.39
N THR A 704 19.93 9.97 -28.71
CA THR A 704 21.06 10.02 -27.76
C THR A 704 21.40 11.45 -27.32
N HIS A 705 20.84 12.45 -28.01
CA HIS A 705 20.88 13.87 -27.67
C HIS A 705 19.43 14.34 -27.74
N VAL A 706 18.96 15.03 -26.70
CA VAL A 706 17.57 15.41 -26.48
C VAL A 706 17.56 16.85 -26.00
N LYS A 707 16.77 17.72 -26.64
CA LYS A 707 16.60 19.10 -26.15
C LYS A 707 15.80 19.11 -24.85
N ALA A 708 16.01 20.11 -23.99
CA ALA A 708 15.46 20.12 -22.63
C ALA A 708 13.92 19.98 -22.54
N ASN A 709 13.19 20.32 -23.62
CA ASN A 709 11.73 20.24 -23.73
C ASN A 709 11.21 19.11 -24.65
N GLU A 710 12.08 18.27 -25.21
CA GLU A 710 11.71 17.12 -26.06
C GLU A 710 11.28 15.88 -25.24
N THR A 711 10.81 14.83 -25.94
CA THR A 711 10.47 13.53 -25.35
C THR A 711 11.45 12.44 -25.75
N LEU A 712 11.91 11.64 -24.79
CA LEU A 712 12.76 10.47 -25.04
C LEU A 712 11.95 9.18 -24.89
N THR A 713 11.84 8.39 -25.96
CA THR A 713 11.27 7.04 -25.88
C THR A 713 12.37 6.04 -25.56
N VAL A 714 12.19 5.29 -24.49
CA VAL A 714 13.00 4.13 -24.09
C VAL A 714 12.24 2.87 -24.42
N SER A 715 12.87 1.87 -25.04
CA SER A 715 12.23 0.59 -25.36
C SER A 715 13.13 -0.59 -25.05
N VAL A 716 12.56 -1.65 -24.47
CA VAL A 716 13.26 -2.89 -24.11
C VAL A 716 12.38 -4.10 -24.41
N ILE A 717 12.97 -5.17 -24.94
CA ILE A 717 12.28 -6.45 -25.11
C ILE A 717 12.48 -7.28 -23.84
N VAL A 718 11.40 -7.83 -23.28
CA VAL A 718 11.45 -8.72 -22.12
C VAL A 718 10.83 -10.06 -22.50
N THR A 719 11.53 -11.15 -22.20
CA THR A 719 11.16 -12.51 -22.57
C THR A 719 11.11 -13.41 -21.33
N ASN A 720 10.03 -14.16 -21.15
CA ASN A 720 9.99 -15.23 -20.14
C ASN A 720 10.72 -16.46 -20.69
N VAL A 721 12.01 -16.60 -20.38
CA VAL A 721 12.86 -17.69 -20.89
C VAL A 721 12.75 -18.99 -20.08
N GLY A 722 11.96 -19.01 -19.01
CA GLY A 722 11.72 -20.22 -18.22
C GLY A 722 10.54 -21.07 -18.68
N LEU A 723 10.10 -21.98 -17.80
CA LEU A 723 9.09 -23.01 -18.09
C LEU A 723 7.72 -22.76 -17.41
N ARG A 724 7.61 -21.75 -16.55
CA ARG A 724 6.37 -21.37 -15.86
C ARG A 724 5.92 -19.99 -16.36
N ALA A 725 4.60 -19.78 -16.49
CA ALA A 725 4.06 -18.43 -16.69
C ALA A 725 4.38 -17.55 -15.48
N GLY A 726 4.53 -16.24 -15.66
CA GLY A 726 4.84 -15.33 -14.56
C GLY A 726 4.56 -13.87 -14.89
N LYS A 727 4.71 -13.01 -13.87
CA LYS A 727 4.65 -11.56 -14.02
C LYS A 727 5.99 -10.95 -13.64
N GLU A 728 6.39 -9.89 -14.33
CA GLU A 728 7.64 -9.16 -14.09
C GLU A 728 7.34 -7.66 -13.98
N VAL A 729 8.06 -6.98 -13.08
CA VAL A 729 8.00 -5.53 -12.94
C VAL A 729 9.21 -4.93 -13.64
N VAL A 730 8.98 -4.32 -14.79
CA VAL A 730 10.01 -3.63 -15.57
C VAL A 730 10.20 -2.23 -14.99
N LEU A 731 11.28 -2.06 -14.22
CA LEU A 731 11.64 -0.80 -13.56
C LEU A 731 12.60 0.01 -14.46
N LEU A 732 12.30 1.29 -14.68
CA LEU A 732 13.19 2.25 -15.36
C LEU A 732 13.67 3.32 -14.37
N PHE A 733 14.99 3.43 -14.25
CA PHE A 733 15.68 4.45 -13.46
C PHE A 733 16.44 5.43 -14.36
N LEU A 734 16.58 6.68 -13.89
CA LEU A 734 17.52 7.67 -14.40
C LEU A 734 18.62 7.95 -13.37
N SER A 735 19.82 8.29 -13.85
CA SER A 735 20.89 8.88 -13.04
C SER A 735 21.55 10.03 -13.81
N GLN A 736 21.77 11.16 -13.14
CA GLN A 736 22.40 12.36 -13.70
C GLN A 736 23.88 12.39 -13.29
N GLN A 737 24.80 12.42 -14.25
CA GLN A 737 26.24 12.32 -13.94
C GLN A 737 26.78 13.57 -13.21
N THR A 738 26.25 14.75 -13.52
CA THR A 738 26.66 16.03 -12.94
C THR A 738 25.45 16.96 -12.83
N ARG A 739 25.30 17.62 -11.68
CA ARG A 739 24.28 18.64 -11.40
C ARG A 739 24.95 19.83 -10.72
N HIS A 740 24.59 21.07 -11.05
CA HIS A 740 25.24 22.23 -10.42
C HIS A 740 24.61 22.63 -9.08
N GLY A 741 23.28 22.50 -8.94
CA GLY A 741 22.56 22.95 -7.74
C GLY A 741 22.59 22.02 -6.52
N ALA A 742 22.89 20.73 -6.71
CA ALA A 742 22.91 19.72 -5.63
C ALA A 742 23.71 18.48 -6.05
N VAL A 743 24.15 17.66 -5.09
CA VAL A 743 24.78 16.35 -5.37
C VAL A 743 23.74 15.40 -5.98
N PRO A 744 23.99 14.76 -7.15
CA PRO A 744 23.07 13.80 -7.73
C PRO A 744 22.76 12.58 -6.84
N GLU A 745 21.60 11.99 -7.06
CA GLU A 745 21.20 10.67 -6.57
C GLU A 745 21.91 9.60 -7.40
N VAL A 746 22.29 8.45 -6.80
CA VAL A 746 22.91 7.35 -7.56
C VAL A 746 22.00 6.87 -8.70
N LYS A 747 20.69 6.84 -8.46
CA LYS A 747 19.61 6.69 -9.44
C LYS A 747 18.26 7.04 -8.80
N LEU A 748 17.28 7.44 -9.60
CA LEU A 748 15.87 7.59 -9.22
C LEU A 748 14.98 6.80 -10.18
N LEU A 749 13.96 6.12 -9.66
CA LEU A 749 12.91 5.51 -10.47
C LEU A 749 12.12 6.61 -11.16
N LYS A 750 11.77 6.39 -12.43
CA LYS A 750 10.95 7.34 -13.21
C LYS A 750 9.76 6.69 -13.89
N ARG A 751 9.82 5.39 -14.22
CA ARG A 751 8.66 4.61 -14.70
C ARG A 751 8.75 3.17 -14.22
N PHE A 752 7.60 2.51 -14.15
CA PHE A 752 7.51 1.05 -14.06
C PHE A 752 6.32 0.53 -14.87
N GLU A 753 6.40 -0.72 -15.32
CA GLU A 753 5.28 -1.44 -15.93
C GLU A 753 5.29 -2.89 -15.43
N LYS A 754 4.13 -3.43 -15.01
CA LYS A 754 4.00 -4.85 -14.62
C LYS A 754 3.39 -5.66 -15.76
N ILE A 755 4.21 -6.49 -16.39
CA ILE A 755 3.83 -7.33 -17.52
C ILE A 755 3.54 -8.76 -17.06
N SER A 756 2.70 -9.49 -17.80
CA SER A 756 2.46 -10.93 -17.64
C SER A 756 2.91 -11.66 -18.90
N LEU A 757 3.66 -12.76 -18.78
CA LEU A 757 4.21 -13.50 -19.92
C LEU A 757 4.10 -15.02 -19.71
N GLN A 758 3.62 -15.73 -20.74
CA GLN A 758 3.68 -17.18 -20.87
C GLN A 758 5.12 -17.68 -21.10
N PRO A 759 5.41 -18.98 -20.89
CA PRO A 759 6.72 -19.54 -21.22
C PRO A 759 7.12 -19.27 -22.68
N GLN A 760 8.34 -18.77 -22.87
CA GLN A 760 8.93 -18.35 -24.16
C GLN A 760 8.22 -17.17 -24.86
N GLU A 761 7.31 -16.46 -24.18
CA GLU A 761 6.68 -15.24 -24.70
C GLU A 761 7.59 -14.02 -24.51
N SER A 762 7.63 -13.14 -25.53
CA SER A 762 8.33 -11.87 -25.53
C SER A 762 7.38 -10.69 -25.76
N THR A 763 7.59 -9.59 -25.03
CA THR A 763 6.92 -8.30 -25.30
C THR A 763 7.93 -7.16 -25.39
N THR A 764 7.54 -6.03 -25.98
CA THR A 764 8.34 -4.79 -26.00
C THR A 764 7.71 -3.76 -25.09
N VAL A 765 8.30 -3.56 -23.90
CA VAL A 765 7.92 -2.49 -22.98
C VAL A 765 8.48 -1.17 -23.49
N ARG A 766 7.67 -0.10 -23.40
CA ARG A 766 8.02 1.24 -23.87
C ARG A 766 7.68 2.30 -22.85
N PHE A 767 8.64 3.17 -22.57
CA PHE A 767 8.49 4.30 -21.66
C PHE A 767 8.75 5.61 -22.39
N THR A 768 7.94 6.62 -22.12
CA THR A 768 8.19 8.00 -22.56
C THR A 768 8.68 8.81 -21.36
N LEU A 769 9.86 9.40 -21.52
CA LEU A 769 10.47 10.35 -20.59
C LEU A 769 10.35 11.77 -21.17
N THR A 770 10.29 12.74 -20.27
CA THR A 770 9.96 14.14 -20.53
C THR A 770 10.83 15.05 -19.67
N LYS A 771 10.70 16.37 -19.84
CA LYS A 771 11.35 17.37 -18.97
C LYS A 771 11.21 17.09 -17.47
N ALA A 772 10.02 16.69 -17.01
CA ALA A 772 9.77 16.38 -15.60
C ALA A 772 10.62 15.20 -15.07
N ASP A 773 11.12 14.33 -15.94
CA ASP A 773 11.87 13.14 -15.55
C ASP A 773 13.35 13.44 -15.28
N TRP A 774 13.96 14.33 -16.07
CA TRP A 774 15.35 14.77 -15.90
C TRP A 774 15.50 16.13 -15.19
N SER A 775 14.40 16.80 -14.85
CA SER A 775 14.41 17.95 -13.95
C SER A 775 14.52 17.60 -12.47
N TYR A 776 14.93 18.59 -11.68
CA TYR A 776 14.77 18.67 -10.24
C TYR A 776 14.18 20.04 -9.86
N TYR A 777 13.59 20.17 -8.67
CA TYR A 777 13.09 21.44 -8.14
C TYR A 777 14.16 22.15 -7.31
N VAL A 778 14.33 23.47 -7.49
CA VAL A 778 15.24 24.27 -6.64
C VAL A 778 14.70 24.38 -5.20
N PRO A 779 15.57 24.50 -4.18
CA PRO A 779 15.16 24.60 -2.77
C PRO A 779 14.59 25.99 -2.44
N GLN A 780 13.35 26.24 -2.85
CA GLN A 780 12.63 27.51 -2.64
C GLN A 780 11.12 27.24 -2.58
N ILE A 781 10.45 27.91 -1.64
CA ILE A 781 9.02 27.76 -1.32
C ILE A 781 8.39 29.16 -1.28
N GLY A 782 7.13 29.28 -1.72
CA GLY A 782 6.35 30.51 -1.78
C GLY A 782 6.48 31.29 -3.09
N GLN A 783 6.98 30.68 -4.17
CA GLN A 783 7.08 31.28 -5.51
C GLN A 783 6.74 30.31 -6.66
N GLY A 784 6.31 29.08 -6.34
CA GLY A 784 5.95 28.01 -7.28
C GLY A 784 7.04 26.96 -7.52
N PHE A 785 6.65 25.79 -8.04
CA PHE A 785 7.56 24.68 -8.34
C PHE A 785 8.47 24.95 -9.55
N HIS A 786 9.54 25.71 -9.33
CA HIS A 786 10.56 25.99 -10.34
C HIS A 786 11.42 24.75 -10.63
N SER A 787 11.06 24.03 -11.71
CA SER A 787 11.84 22.89 -12.23
C SER A 787 13.01 23.34 -13.10
N VAL A 788 14.17 22.72 -12.90
CA VAL A 788 15.41 22.96 -13.66
C VAL A 788 15.82 21.66 -14.34
N ALA A 789 15.88 21.68 -15.68
CA ALA A 789 16.55 20.67 -16.50
C ALA A 789 17.91 21.22 -16.92
N GLU A 790 19.00 20.63 -16.42
CA GLU A 790 20.36 21.06 -16.79
C GLU A 790 20.87 20.26 -18.00
N PRO A 791 21.58 20.89 -18.95
CA PRO A 791 22.38 20.20 -19.96
C PRO A 791 23.40 19.29 -19.27
N GLY A 792 23.51 18.04 -19.72
CA GLY A 792 24.29 17.04 -18.99
C GLY A 792 24.16 15.63 -19.52
N ILE A 793 24.94 14.72 -18.93
CA ILE A 793 24.96 13.30 -19.27
C ILE A 793 24.04 12.53 -18.31
N PHE A 794 23.12 11.74 -18.88
CA PHE A 794 22.14 10.94 -18.15
C PHE A 794 22.24 9.46 -18.54
N HIS A 795 22.14 8.59 -17.53
CA HIS A 795 22.06 7.14 -17.70
C HIS A 795 20.60 6.68 -17.54
N VAL A 796 20.05 6.08 -18.59
CA VAL A 796 18.83 5.25 -18.50
C VAL A 796 19.24 3.85 -18.09
N MET A 797 18.62 3.30 -17.05
CA MET A 797 18.85 1.94 -16.57
C MET A 797 17.54 1.18 -16.44
N ILE A 798 17.46 0.01 -17.05
CA ILE A 798 16.36 -0.94 -16.84
C ILE A 798 16.77 -1.97 -15.78
N LYS A 799 15.83 -2.35 -14.91
CA LYS A 799 15.95 -3.35 -13.82
C LYS A 799 16.79 -2.85 -12.61
N HIS A 800 16.33 -3.19 -11.40
CA HIS A 800 16.85 -2.67 -10.12
C HIS A 800 18.36 -2.84 -9.89
N ASP A 801 18.91 -3.99 -10.29
CA ASP A 801 20.29 -4.43 -10.08
C ASP A 801 21.23 -4.00 -11.22
N THR A 802 20.81 -3.07 -12.07
CA THR A 802 21.64 -2.59 -13.19
C THR A 802 22.66 -1.55 -12.72
N VAL A 803 23.91 -1.85 -13.01
CA VAL A 803 25.08 -0.98 -12.87
C VAL A 803 25.68 -0.85 -14.26
N CYS A 804 25.77 0.35 -14.81
CA CYS A 804 26.07 0.56 -16.24
C CYS A 804 27.39 -0.10 -16.69
N SER A 805 28.45 0.01 -15.87
CA SER A 805 29.77 -0.62 -16.11
C SER A 805 29.79 -2.16 -16.05
N LYS A 806 28.67 -2.80 -15.66
CA LYS A 806 28.53 -4.26 -15.59
C LYS A 806 27.44 -4.81 -16.51
N LYS A 807 26.54 -3.96 -17.04
CA LYS A 807 25.37 -4.35 -17.85
C LYS A 807 25.06 -3.34 -18.95
N GLU A 808 25.98 -3.17 -19.89
CA GLU A 808 25.86 -2.24 -21.02
C GLU A 808 24.65 -2.51 -21.94
N HIS A 809 24.02 -3.68 -21.88
CA HIS A 809 22.76 -3.96 -22.61
C HIS A 809 21.53 -3.37 -21.91
N LEU A 810 21.53 -3.26 -20.57
CA LEU A 810 20.43 -2.69 -19.77
C LEU A 810 20.61 -1.21 -19.41
N CYS A 811 21.77 -0.63 -19.71
CA CYS A 811 22.04 0.79 -19.55
C CYS A 811 22.33 1.48 -20.89
N LYS A 812 21.81 2.70 -21.06
CA LYS A 812 22.13 3.58 -22.19
C LYS A 812 22.37 5.01 -21.74
N VAL A 813 23.28 5.69 -22.43
CA VAL A 813 23.62 7.09 -22.21
C VAL A 813 22.83 7.95 -23.17
N PHE A 814 22.26 9.05 -22.68
CA PHE A 814 21.83 10.18 -23.50
C PHE A 814 22.34 11.49 -22.91
N ARG A 815 22.18 12.58 -23.66
CA ARG A 815 22.52 13.93 -23.23
C ARG A 815 21.32 14.84 -23.34
N ILE A 816 21.08 15.63 -22.30
CA ILE A 816 20.32 16.87 -22.45
C ILE A 816 21.26 17.90 -23.04
N VAL A 817 20.81 18.56 -24.11
CA VAL A 817 21.49 19.67 -24.77
C VAL A 817 20.64 20.94 -24.68
N ASP A 818 21.31 22.09 -24.78
CA ASP A 818 20.65 23.39 -24.82
C ASP A 818 19.72 23.56 -26.04
N ASP A 819 18.75 24.44 -25.88
CA ASP A 819 17.88 24.88 -26.97
C ASP A 819 18.58 25.91 -27.87
N GLU A 820 19.56 25.45 -28.67
CA GLU A 820 20.14 26.20 -29.82
C GLU A 820 19.09 26.50 -30.91
#